data_AF-A0A212KJF3-F1
#
_entry.id   AF-A0A212KJF3-F1
#
_cell.length_a   1.000
_cell.length_b   1.000
_cell.length_c   1.000
_cell.angle_alpha   90.00
_cell.angle_beta   90.00
_cell.angle_gamma   90.00
#
_symmetry.space_group_name_H-M   'P 1'
#
loop_
_entity.id
_entity.type
_entity.pdbx_description
1 polymer ?
#
loop_
_entity_poly.entity_id
_entity_poly.type
_entity_poly.pdbx_seq_one_letter_code
_entity_poly.pdbx_strand_id
1 'polypeptide(L)'
;MLSSTSTTTNGSSTDGREHAHRKFSSLLFDRQDHKLIQMVNAFVDARAQDHALRQPEPGLHPHGIIEMTSSHALRLASAVIVLLESLEAGGPSERLQALRRLHDEVLYSTHSSLQNNTARVLVQIMKDLVRSHNDASRQLPLAHEFHQAVRGTPRIVRALLRKYHLLEMPEEWNQHAFDHHVHDANTKGRKNPTHLVMDAWIKGIRFLTVIYYNTVDPEAAQELLRAARIMDITVRIGIEFKATFRDKLVEFTWSPLNTETSRAFDNLLHRKDITDALRKYAPVNDWMRAYVLKLLRAWNERHAASLAARWDMPAPEPIKEEAFLAYVGQKQPSSLHLAEFIYHHLEPMRQLRGERLRQALAEETNSTRAAKLRESLTELTDMVPDMLRDDWLGPEANPEIVFPYKPHKDLPAILQQSPEFLLENIYPLHPCQIVLNLAGLTEQDVLELLWLGRGRITHLELFNLREWTAGQLAHVEEINTLQRAVNEGSTPRLKQVIRSIISKEPKDSARIPLFQEILGHIPQLQEFYALSPLGSRIGTDSTSRSHHTHGMGLVFVETLPPKARAALRSEDNSLRLTLPVHTDIYRFTHYHEPAQPQPWWQRLLRRIPGLGNLGCHRVRGWGLEKNTTSVGHDGNLVTLGGVDAKGVNREMQQTPGPEKGEIPFWSPEYMNSDIVNVLKILAGFLPAQWAFSYVDGWWVLTWFGALIWFAITAVRNVGQAVVGGGAFTRSVLVPWKRYVSWSRMADSLFYTGISVPLLEVVVRLWLLQDFMGLTVQDNALAVYTVIAMINSAYISGHNIYRGLPKEAIVGNLFRSALSIPLSMLMGQGLLLCFTAMHLPDPINLMQNCAAIVSKCSSDMVASIIEGFADRNMYLRMRQCDYDSKFTQIYKSLTRQELLFPSKDLETMLQDPAEYWRMLYGKDRAAARQIVTHLLDMMYMWYYQPRAREVFWRKMCALPQEERRIVIGMHALLSLEREISTLILEGLLKKDFARALAFYLQNNRTYVKELRREARSKLGTSPCLC
;
A
#
# COMPACT_ATOMS: atom_id res chain seq x y z
N MET A 1 -62.09 -39.07 -0.41
CA MET A 1 -62.64 -39.77 -1.58
C MET A 1 -62.14 -39.07 -2.84
N LEU A 2 -61.50 -39.83 -3.75
CA LEU A 2 -61.20 -39.56 -5.19
C LEU A 2 -60.34 -38.31 -5.50
N SER A 3 -59.04 -38.37 -5.84
CA SER A 3 -58.30 -38.94 -6.99
C SER A 3 -58.51 -38.26 -8.36
N SER A 4 -57.46 -37.62 -8.90
CA SER A 4 -56.89 -37.81 -10.26
C SER A 4 -55.89 -36.66 -10.56
N THR A 5 -54.57 -36.86 -10.52
CA THR A 5 -53.65 -37.33 -11.59
C THR A 5 -53.88 -36.73 -12.99
N SER A 6 -52.97 -35.85 -13.40
CA SER A 6 -52.44 -35.85 -14.76
C SER A 6 -50.92 -35.61 -14.72
N THR A 7 -50.18 -36.64 -15.13
CA THR A 7 -48.74 -36.67 -15.34
C THR A 7 -48.45 -36.24 -16.78
N THR A 8 -47.53 -35.30 -16.97
CA THR A 8 -46.67 -35.28 -18.17
C THR A 8 -45.23 -35.05 -17.75
N THR A 9 -44.44 -36.07 -18.03
CA THR A 9 -43.00 -36.20 -17.87
C THR A 9 -42.26 -35.32 -18.88
N ASN A 10 -41.29 -34.53 -18.42
CA ASN A 10 -40.09 -34.17 -19.18
C ASN A 10 -39.00 -33.71 -18.21
N GLY A 11 -38.33 -34.68 -17.58
CA GLY A 11 -37.03 -34.50 -16.94
C GLY A 11 -35.97 -35.25 -17.74
N SER A 12 -34.85 -34.60 -18.06
CA SER A 12 -33.51 -35.24 -18.13
C SER A 12 -32.39 -34.36 -18.73
N SER A 13 -32.61 -33.10 -19.13
CA SER A 13 -31.53 -32.28 -19.73
C SER A 13 -31.01 -31.10 -18.88
N THR A 14 -31.74 -30.67 -17.85
CA THR A 14 -31.35 -29.55 -16.97
C THR A 14 -30.51 -30.00 -15.78
N ASP A 15 -30.80 -31.17 -15.21
CA ASP A 15 -30.11 -31.69 -14.02
C ASP A 15 -28.66 -32.08 -14.32
N GLY A 16 -28.39 -32.62 -15.52
CA GLY A 16 -27.03 -32.97 -15.97
C GLY A 16 -26.12 -31.76 -16.18
N ARG A 17 -26.66 -30.62 -16.64
CA ARG A 17 -25.88 -29.37 -16.83
C ARG A 17 -25.59 -28.69 -15.49
N GLU A 18 -26.52 -28.69 -14.55
CA GLU A 18 -26.29 -28.16 -13.19
C GLU A 18 -25.31 -29.04 -12.37
N HIS A 19 -25.40 -30.37 -12.49
CA HIS A 19 -24.45 -31.27 -11.85
C HIS A 19 -23.05 -31.18 -12.46
N ALA A 20 -22.95 -31.00 -13.77
CA ALA A 20 -21.68 -30.78 -14.45
C ALA A 20 -21.08 -29.43 -14.00
N HIS A 21 -21.83 -28.32 -14.03
CA HIS A 21 -21.38 -27.01 -13.53
C HIS A 21 -20.93 -27.04 -12.05
N ARG A 22 -21.63 -27.76 -11.16
CA ARG A 22 -21.22 -27.94 -9.76
C ARG A 22 -19.98 -28.82 -9.58
N LYS A 23 -19.75 -29.83 -10.43
CA LYS A 23 -18.50 -30.60 -10.43
C LYS A 23 -17.34 -29.77 -11.01
N PHE A 24 -17.60 -28.93 -12.01
CA PHE A 24 -16.60 -28.07 -12.64
C PHE A 24 -16.10 -26.94 -11.73
N SER A 25 -16.95 -26.42 -10.82
CA SER A 25 -16.54 -25.45 -9.80
C SER A 25 -15.64 -26.04 -8.69
N SER A 26 -15.41 -27.36 -8.67
CA SER A 26 -14.52 -28.00 -7.69
C SER A 26 -13.06 -28.12 -8.14
N LEU A 27 -12.81 -27.98 -9.45
CA LEU A 27 -11.47 -28.04 -10.06
C LEU A 27 -10.78 -26.67 -10.06
N LEU A 28 -11.56 -25.61 -10.27
CA LEU A 28 -11.12 -24.22 -10.24
C LEU A 28 -11.57 -23.58 -8.93
N PHE A 29 -10.71 -22.73 -8.37
CA PHE A 29 -10.92 -22.01 -7.11
C PHE A 29 -10.98 -22.89 -5.86
N ASP A 30 -10.57 -22.31 -4.73
CA ASP A 30 -10.61 -22.95 -3.42
C ASP A 30 -12.00 -22.81 -2.79
N ARG A 31 -12.34 -23.72 -1.88
CA ARG A 31 -13.56 -23.57 -1.04
C ARG A 31 -13.53 -22.28 -0.22
N GLN A 32 -12.33 -21.80 0.09
CA GLN A 32 -12.13 -20.54 0.82
C GLN A 32 -12.50 -19.33 -0.03
N ASP A 33 -12.26 -19.36 -1.34
CA ASP A 33 -12.59 -18.27 -2.27
C ASP A 33 -14.11 -18.08 -2.32
N HIS A 34 -14.85 -19.18 -2.48
CA HIS A 34 -16.32 -19.18 -2.44
C HIS A 34 -16.86 -18.67 -1.09
N LYS A 35 -16.24 -19.10 0.01
CA LYS A 35 -16.62 -18.64 1.34
C LYS A 35 -16.35 -17.14 1.50
N LEU A 36 -15.23 -16.62 0.97
CA LEU A 36 -14.90 -15.20 1.01
C LEU A 36 -15.96 -14.37 0.27
N ILE A 37 -16.37 -14.80 -0.92
CA ILE A 37 -17.43 -14.12 -1.70
C ILE A 37 -18.76 -14.14 -0.96
N GLN A 38 -19.18 -15.30 -0.45
CA GLN A 38 -20.40 -15.41 0.34
C GLN A 38 -20.35 -14.47 1.54
N MET A 39 -19.21 -14.41 2.22
CA MET A 39 -19.00 -13.51 3.35
C MET A 39 -19.05 -12.04 2.92
N VAL A 40 -18.39 -11.65 1.83
CA VAL A 40 -18.38 -10.27 1.30
C VAL A 40 -19.79 -9.85 0.88
N ASN A 41 -20.48 -10.65 0.07
CA ASN A 41 -21.82 -10.33 -0.41
C ASN A 41 -22.82 -10.27 0.75
N ALA A 42 -22.80 -11.24 1.67
CA ALA A 42 -23.65 -11.18 2.86
C ALA A 42 -23.37 -9.94 3.72
N PHE A 43 -22.12 -9.46 3.75
CA PHE A 43 -21.75 -8.24 4.46
C PHE A 43 -22.26 -6.98 3.77
N VAL A 44 -22.15 -6.92 2.44
CA VAL A 44 -22.67 -5.82 1.61
C VAL A 44 -24.21 -5.79 1.69
N ASP A 45 -24.88 -6.94 1.55
CA ASP A 45 -26.34 -7.08 1.63
C ASP A 45 -26.89 -6.71 3.01
N ALA A 46 -26.30 -7.23 4.09
CA ALA A 46 -26.71 -6.90 5.45
C ALA A 46 -26.57 -5.40 5.73
N ARG A 47 -25.59 -4.75 5.10
CA ARG A 47 -25.35 -3.32 5.26
C ARG A 47 -26.28 -2.46 4.42
N ALA A 48 -26.67 -2.91 3.23
CA ALA A 48 -27.71 -2.28 2.41
C ALA A 48 -29.09 -2.23 3.13
N GLN A 49 -29.33 -3.15 4.07
CA GLN A 49 -30.52 -3.19 4.92
C GLN A 49 -30.41 -2.33 6.21
N ASP A 50 -29.43 -1.41 6.25
CA ASP A 50 -29.08 -0.53 7.38
C ASP A 50 -28.87 -1.24 8.73
N HIS A 51 -28.42 -2.49 8.70
CA HIS A 51 -27.92 -3.12 9.91
C HIS A 51 -26.55 -2.53 10.23
N ALA A 52 -26.50 -1.65 11.23
CA ALA A 52 -25.26 -1.13 11.80
C ALA A 52 -24.36 -2.30 12.22
N LEU A 53 -23.26 -2.49 11.49
CA LEU A 53 -22.26 -3.48 11.85
C LEU A 53 -21.57 -3.01 13.11
N ARG A 54 -21.82 -3.69 14.25
CA ARG A 54 -21.01 -3.47 15.46
C ARG A 54 -19.56 -3.73 15.11
N GLN A 55 -18.78 -2.67 15.13
CA GLN A 55 -17.35 -2.74 14.93
C GLN A 55 -16.68 -3.17 16.23
N PRO A 56 -15.57 -3.92 16.14
CA PRO A 56 -14.84 -4.31 17.33
C PRO A 56 -14.20 -3.06 17.94
N GLU A 57 -13.90 -3.12 19.24
CA GLU A 57 -13.33 -1.97 19.97
C GLU A 57 -12.05 -1.45 19.28
N PRO A 58 -11.89 -0.12 19.15
CA PRO A 58 -10.65 0.46 18.64
C PRO A 58 -9.46 0.10 19.53
N GLY A 59 -8.32 -0.21 18.91
CA GLY A 59 -7.10 -0.58 19.64
C GLY A 59 -6.92 -2.09 19.86
N LEU A 60 -7.82 -2.93 19.34
CA LEU A 60 -7.55 -4.35 19.12
C LEU A 60 -6.45 -4.52 18.08
N HIS A 61 -5.47 -5.35 18.40
CA HIS A 61 -4.38 -5.68 17.50
C HIS A 61 -4.82 -6.78 16.52
N PRO A 62 -4.44 -6.76 15.23
CA PRO A 62 -4.81 -7.79 14.26
C PRO A 62 -4.37 -9.21 14.65
N HIS A 63 -3.19 -9.32 15.27
CA HIS A 63 -2.66 -10.55 15.90
C HIS A 63 -3.08 -10.78 17.37
N GLY A 64 -4.08 -10.04 17.83
CA GLY A 64 -4.61 -10.07 19.19
C GLY A 64 -5.81 -11.01 19.33
N ILE A 65 -6.59 -10.83 20.39
CA ILE A 65 -7.70 -11.73 20.75
C ILE A 65 -8.80 -11.79 19.66
N ILE A 66 -8.86 -10.79 18.78
CA ILE A 66 -9.79 -10.73 17.64
C ILE A 66 -9.62 -11.90 16.66
N GLU A 67 -8.46 -12.56 16.61
CA GLU A 67 -8.27 -13.78 15.81
C GLU A 67 -9.18 -14.94 16.23
N MET A 68 -9.70 -14.91 17.47
CA MET A 68 -10.61 -15.95 17.96
C MET A 68 -12.04 -15.79 17.42
N THR A 69 -12.39 -14.60 16.91
CA THR A 69 -13.75 -14.30 16.43
C THR A 69 -13.87 -14.38 14.92
N SER A 70 -12.85 -13.96 14.18
CA SER A 70 -12.92 -13.84 12.72
C SER A 70 -11.57 -14.15 12.06
N SER A 71 -11.63 -14.71 10.85
CA SER A 71 -10.43 -14.93 10.04
C SER A 71 -9.86 -13.61 9.53
N HIS A 72 -8.57 -13.58 9.25
CA HIS A 72 -7.88 -12.42 8.67
C HIS A 72 -8.58 -11.89 7.41
N ALA A 73 -8.91 -12.77 6.46
CA ALA A 73 -9.63 -12.40 5.23
C ALA A 73 -10.96 -11.68 5.51
N LEU A 74 -11.73 -12.15 6.50
CA LEU A 74 -13.00 -11.54 6.89
C LEU A 74 -12.81 -10.19 7.56
N ARG A 75 -11.78 -10.03 8.40
CA ARG A 75 -11.47 -8.76 9.05
C ARG A 75 -11.03 -7.72 8.04
N LEU A 76 -10.18 -8.10 7.10
CA LEU A 76 -9.73 -7.21 6.03
C LEU A 76 -10.90 -6.81 5.12
N ALA A 77 -11.74 -7.75 4.70
CA ALA A 77 -12.96 -7.44 3.95
C ALA A 77 -13.87 -6.49 4.73
N SER A 78 -14.14 -6.79 6.01
CA SER A 78 -14.94 -5.92 6.88
C SER A 78 -14.34 -4.52 7.01
N ALA A 79 -13.01 -4.38 7.10
CA ALA A 79 -12.35 -3.09 7.22
C ALA A 79 -12.46 -2.28 5.91
N VAL A 80 -12.30 -2.92 4.76
CA VAL A 80 -12.44 -2.26 3.44
C VAL A 80 -13.88 -1.86 3.18
N ILE A 81 -14.87 -2.72 3.42
CA ILE A 81 -16.29 -2.40 3.19
C ILE A 81 -16.70 -1.21 4.07
N VAL A 82 -16.39 -1.27 5.36
CA VAL A 82 -16.64 -0.17 6.30
C VAL A 82 -15.96 1.11 5.84
N LEU A 83 -14.72 1.03 5.36
CA LEU A 83 -14.03 2.20 4.85
C LEU A 83 -14.75 2.75 3.62
N LEU A 84 -14.95 1.95 2.56
CA LEU A 84 -15.59 2.40 1.32
C LEU A 84 -16.96 3.05 1.57
N GLU A 85 -17.80 2.45 2.41
CA GLU A 85 -19.08 3.03 2.81
C GLU A 85 -18.90 4.34 3.58
N SER A 86 -17.98 4.38 4.55
CA SER A 86 -17.71 5.62 5.28
C SER A 86 -17.20 6.73 4.36
N LEU A 87 -16.48 6.38 3.29
CA LEU A 87 -16.01 7.33 2.29
C LEU A 87 -17.16 7.89 1.44
N GLU A 88 -18.24 7.12 1.25
CA GLU A 88 -19.42 7.52 0.49
C GLU A 88 -20.41 8.34 1.34
N ALA A 89 -20.72 7.89 2.57
CA ALA A 89 -21.79 8.45 3.40
C ALA A 89 -21.41 8.77 4.85
N GLY A 90 -20.28 8.28 5.35
CA GLY A 90 -19.86 8.45 6.75
C GLY A 90 -19.27 9.83 7.04
N GLY A 91 -19.30 10.26 8.31
CA GLY A 91 -18.67 11.52 8.74
C GLY A 91 -17.13 11.43 8.87
N PRO A 92 -16.40 12.56 8.99
CA PRO A 92 -14.93 12.56 9.07
C PRO A 92 -14.35 11.65 10.17
N SER A 93 -14.96 11.63 11.35
CA SER A 93 -14.50 10.79 12.46
C SER A 93 -14.66 9.30 12.18
N GLU A 94 -15.75 8.89 11.54
CA GLU A 94 -16.00 7.50 11.15
C GLU A 94 -15.01 7.06 10.07
N ARG A 95 -14.80 7.90 9.05
CA ARG A 95 -13.80 7.68 7.99
C ARG A 95 -12.40 7.47 8.54
N LEU A 96 -11.94 8.33 9.44
CA LEU A 96 -10.62 8.21 10.06
C LEU A 96 -10.48 6.94 10.91
N GLN A 97 -11.55 6.54 11.61
CA GLN A 97 -11.54 5.31 12.39
C GLN A 97 -11.50 4.08 11.48
N ALA A 98 -12.28 4.08 10.40
CA ALA A 98 -12.25 3.03 9.38
C ALA A 98 -10.87 2.91 8.72
N LEU A 99 -10.27 4.05 8.34
CA LEU A 99 -8.94 4.10 7.73
C LEU A 99 -7.87 3.53 8.66
N ARG A 100 -7.89 3.89 9.95
CA ARG A 100 -6.95 3.33 10.94
C ARG A 100 -7.10 1.82 11.08
N ARG A 101 -8.34 1.31 11.12
CA ARG A 101 -8.57 -0.13 11.19
C ARG A 101 -8.05 -0.85 9.95
N LEU A 102 -8.29 -0.30 8.76
CA LEU A 102 -7.76 -0.86 7.52
C LEU A 102 -6.23 -0.88 7.54
N HIS A 103 -5.61 0.26 7.87
CA HIS A 103 -4.17 0.39 7.97
C HIS A 103 -3.57 -0.67 8.89
N ASP A 104 -4.11 -0.80 10.11
CA ASP A 104 -3.60 -1.76 11.09
C ASP A 104 -3.79 -3.20 10.59
N GLU A 105 -4.98 -3.55 10.09
CA GLU A 105 -5.24 -4.91 9.59
C GLU A 105 -4.32 -5.26 8.42
N VAL A 106 -4.02 -4.34 7.53
CA VAL A 106 -3.21 -4.59 6.33
C VAL A 106 -1.71 -4.66 6.65
N LEU A 107 -1.19 -3.71 7.44
CA LEU A 107 0.24 -3.67 7.74
C LEU A 107 0.66 -4.77 8.69
N TYR A 108 -0.07 -4.99 9.79
CA TYR A 108 0.42 -5.92 10.80
C TYR A 108 0.18 -7.39 10.42
N SER A 109 -0.75 -7.70 9.52
CA SER A 109 -1.09 -9.09 9.17
C SER A 109 -0.23 -9.73 8.07
N THR A 110 0.52 -8.94 7.30
CA THR A 110 1.19 -9.45 6.09
C THR A 110 2.53 -10.11 6.44
N HIS A 111 2.61 -11.43 6.27
CA HIS A 111 3.79 -12.25 6.62
C HIS A 111 4.80 -12.36 5.46
N SER A 112 5.30 -11.23 4.95
CA SER A 112 6.14 -11.22 3.75
C SER A 112 7.41 -10.39 3.90
N SER A 113 8.45 -10.75 3.13
CA SER A 113 9.57 -9.85 2.84
C SER A 113 9.17 -8.64 2.00
N LEU A 114 7.99 -8.67 1.37
CA LEU A 114 7.37 -7.58 0.62
C LEU A 114 6.10 -7.07 1.34
N GLN A 115 6.21 -6.77 2.63
CA GLN A 115 5.08 -6.44 3.51
C GLN A 115 4.24 -5.28 2.95
N ASN A 116 4.86 -4.13 2.68
CA ASN A 116 4.17 -2.93 2.22
C ASN A 116 3.57 -3.12 0.82
N ASN A 117 4.29 -3.78 -0.08
CA ASN A 117 3.75 -4.07 -1.41
C ASN A 117 2.60 -5.09 -1.39
N THR A 118 2.69 -6.13 -0.56
CA THR A 118 1.60 -7.11 -0.37
C THR A 118 0.34 -6.40 0.13
N ALA A 119 0.53 -5.54 1.13
CA ALA A 119 -0.50 -4.72 1.72
C ALA A 119 -1.26 -3.86 0.69
N ARG A 120 -0.53 -3.14 -0.19
CA ARG A 120 -1.13 -2.34 -1.27
C ARG A 120 -1.96 -3.19 -2.24
N VAL A 121 -1.44 -4.36 -2.62
CA VAL A 121 -2.13 -5.30 -3.51
C VAL A 121 -3.42 -5.82 -2.86
N LEU A 122 -3.38 -6.21 -1.58
CA LEU A 122 -4.55 -6.70 -0.87
C LEU A 122 -5.68 -5.68 -0.81
N VAL A 123 -5.35 -4.41 -0.54
CA VAL A 123 -6.35 -3.32 -0.53
C VAL A 123 -6.94 -3.11 -1.92
N GLN A 124 -6.10 -3.13 -2.97
CA GLN A 124 -6.56 -2.97 -4.35
C GLN A 124 -7.50 -4.12 -4.78
N ILE A 125 -7.12 -5.37 -4.53
CA ILE A 125 -7.95 -6.54 -4.84
C ILE A 125 -9.29 -6.47 -4.09
N MET A 126 -9.26 -6.16 -2.79
CA MET A 126 -10.47 -6.11 -1.98
C MET A 126 -11.41 -4.98 -2.43
N LYS A 127 -10.87 -3.83 -2.85
CA LYS A 127 -11.64 -2.73 -3.44
C LYS A 127 -12.39 -3.20 -4.70
N ASP A 128 -11.70 -3.93 -5.58
CA ASP A 128 -12.28 -4.45 -6.82
C ASP A 128 -13.28 -5.58 -6.56
N LEU A 129 -13.04 -6.40 -5.53
CA LEU A 129 -13.94 -7.49 -5.09
C LEU A 129 -15.28 -6.94 -4.57
N VAL A 130 -15.24 -5.87 -3.76
CA VAL A 130 -16.44 -5.19 -3.24
C VAL A 130 -17.17 -4.47 -4.37
N ARG A 131 -16.46 -3.81 -5.28
CA ARG A 131 -17.07 -3.14 -6.45
C ARG A 131 -17.75 -4.11 -7.42
N SER A 132 -17.28 -5.35 -7.49
CA SER A 132 -17.84 -6.41 -8.34
C SER A 132 -18.99 -7.17 -7.66
N HIS A 133 -19.67 -6.55 -6.70
CA HIS A 133 -20.82 -7.13 -6.01
C HIS A 133 -21.86 -7.68 -7.00
N ASN A 134 -22.44 -8.84 -6.70
CA ASN A 134 -23.37 -9.58 -7.56
C ASN A 134 -22.80 -10.11 -8.89
N ASP A 135 -21.49 -10.00 -9.14
CA ASP A 135 -20.83 -10.61 -10.31
C ASP A 135 -19.84 -11.71 -9.89
N ALA A 136 -20.36 -12.92 -9.67
CA ALA A 136 -19.56 -14.07 -9.25
C ALA A 136 -18.43 -14.42 -10.24
N SER A 137 -18.61 -14.14 -11.53
CA SER A 137 -17.60 -14.41 -12.56
C SER A 137 -16.36 -13.54 -12.40
N ARG A 138 -16.52 -12.31 -11.89
CA ARG A 138 -15.43 -11.41 -11.55
C ARG A 138 -14.93 -11.61 -10.11
N GLN A 139 -15.82 -11.92 -9.17
CA GLN A 139 -15.45 -12.06 -7.76
C GLN A 139 -14.60 -13.30 -7.47
N LEU A 140 -14.80 -14.43 -8.17
CA LEU A 140 -14.02 -15.67 -7.96
C LEU A 140 -12.51 -15.51 -8.24
N PRO A 141 -12.09 -14.99 -9.41
CA PRO A 141 -10.68 -14.66 -9.67
C PRO A 141 -10.09 -13.72 -8.61
N LEU A 142 -10.81 -12.66 -8.24
CA LEU A 142 -10.35 -11.69 -7.26
C LEU A 142 -10.18 -12.31 -5.86
N ALA A 143 -11.11 -13.16 -5.43
CA ALA A 143 -11.03 -13.87 -4.16
C ALA A 143 -9.82 -14.83 -4.13
N HIS A 144 -9.58 -15.52 -5.25
CA HIS A 144 -8.42 -16.41 -5.39
C HIS A 144 -7.11 -15.65 -5.31
N GLU A 145 -6.99 -14.55 -6.07
CA GLU A 145 -5.82 -13.68 -6.06
C GLU A 145 -5.57 -13.05 -4.69
N PHE A 146 -6.64 -12.68 -3.97
CA PHE A 146 -6.56 -12.22 -2.59
C PHE A 146 -5.92 -13.30 -1.70
N HIS A 147 -6.40 -14.54 -1.75
CA HIS A 147 -5.84 -15.63 -0.96
C HIS A 147 -4.39 -15.97 -1.35
N GLN A 148 -4.03 -15.86 -2.63
CA GLN A 148 -2.65 -15.98 -3.09
C GLN A 148 -1.76 -14.84 -2.56
N ALA A 149 -2.25 -13.60 -2.56
CA ALA A 149 -1.54 -12.42 -2.06
C ALA A 149 -1.29 -12.49 -0.55
N VAL A 150 -2.24 -12.99 0.25
CA VAL A 150 -2.10 -13.16 1.71
C VAL A 150 -0.89 -14.04 2.06
N ARG A 151 -0.52 -15.00 1.20
CA ARG A 151 0.69 -15.83 1.41
C ARG A 151 1.99 -15.03 1.33
N GLY A 152 1.97 -13.83 0.77
CA GLY A 152 3.11 -12.91 0.74
C GLY A 152 4.28 -13.41 -0.13
N THR A 153 4.04 -14.31 -1.09
CA THR A 153 5.12 -14.87 -1.92
C THR A 153 5.63 -13.79 -2.89
N PRO A 154 6.92 -13.40 -2.86
CA PRO A 154 7.40 -12.24 -3.62
C PRO A 154 7.16 -12.29 -5.13
N ARG A 155 7.17 -13.49 -5.73
CA ARG A 155 6.88 -13.67 -7.16
C ARG A 155 5.42 -13.35 -7.49
N ILE A 156 4.50 -13.87 -6.68
CA ILE A 156 3.05 -13.67 -6.85
C ILE A 156 2.72 -12.20 -6.61
N VAL A 157 3.22 -11.61 -5.51
CA VAL A 157 2.98 -10.20 -5.19
C VAL A 157 3.45 -9.29 -6.32
N ARG A 158 4.62 -9.54 -6.92
CA ARG A 158 5.10 -8.79 -8.09
C ARG A 158 4.28 -8.99 -9.36
N ALA A 159 3.74 -10.19 -9.57
CA ALA A 159 2.82 -10.44 -10.69
C ALA A 159 1.52 -9.66 -10.50
N LEU A 160 0.96 -9.68 -9.29
CA LEU A 160 -0.24 -8.92 -8.94
C LEU A 160 0.00 -7.40 -8.99
N LEU A 161 1.14 -6.90 -8.49
CA LEU A 161 1.53 -5.50 -8.65
C LEU A 161 1.48 -5.08 -10.13
N ARG A 162 2.07 -5.86 -11.04
CA ARG A 162 2.01 -5.60 -12.49
C ARG A 162 0.59 -5.67 -13.03
N LYS A 163 -0.19 -6.69 -12.65
CA LYS A 163 -1.59 -6.89 -13.06
C LYS A 163 -2.48 -5.69 -12.67
N TYR A 164 -2.27 -5.15 -11.47
CA TYR A 164 -2.98 -3.99 -10.95
C TYR A 164 -2.26 -2.65 -11.23
N HIS A 165 -1.27 -2.65 -12.13
CA HIS A 165 -0.52 -1.46 -12.54
C HIS A 165 0.11 -0.66 -11.39
N LEU A 166 0.46 -1.34 -10.28
CA LEU A 166 1.17 -0.78 -9.15
C LEU A 166 2.68 -1.04 -9.30
N LEU A 167 3.49 0.01 -9.16
CA LEU A 167 4.94 -0.11 -9.20
C LEU A 167 5.47 -0.69 -7.88
N GLU A 168 6.44 -1.61 -7.93
CA GLU A 168 7.10 -2.15 -6.72
C GLU A 168 7.87 -1.03 -6.01
N MET A 169 7.48 -0.72 -4.77
CA MET A 169 8.16 0.26 -3.91
C MET A 169 9.22 -0.42 -3.04
N PRO A 170 10.27 0.29 -2.56
CA PRO A 170 11.19 -0.29 -1.60
C PRO A 170 10.49 -0.59 -0.27
N GLU A 171 10.79 -1.73 0.34
CA GLU A 171 10.21 -2.13 1.62
C GLU A 171 10.75 -1.33 2.81
N GLU A 172 11.92 -0.71 2.65
CA GLU A 172 12.44 0.31 3.57
C GLU A 172 11.60 1.60 3.55
N TRP A 173 10.62 1.68 2.63
CA TRP A 173 9.65 2.77 2.46
C TRP A 173 10.33 4.15 2.36
N ASN A 174 11.45 4.20 1.65
CA ASN A 174 12.34 5.37 1.55
C ASN A 174 12.38 5.99 0.14
N GLN A 175 11.46 5.59 -0.75
CA GLN A 175 11.33 6.18 -2.09
C GLN A 175 11.00 7.67 -2.04
N HIS A 176 11.39 8.42 -3.07
CA HIS A 176 10.92 9.78 -3.30
C HIS A 176 9.77 9.75 -4.29
N ALA A 177 8.60 9.38 -3.78
CA ALA A 177 7.33 9.42 -4.49
C ALA A 177 6.47 10.55 -3.92
N PHE A 178 6.02 11.47 -4.76
CA PHE A 178 5.37 12.69 -4.32
C PHE A 178 4.33 13.22 -5.33
N ASP A 179 3.54 14.18 -4.88
CA ASP A 179 2.77 15.07 -5.75
C ASP A 179 2.60 16.43 -5.05
N HIS A 180 3.10 17.50 -5.69
CA HIS A 180 3.05 18.85 -5.09
C HIS A 180 1.80 19.65 -5.45
N HIS A 181 0.88 19.11 -6.24
CA HIS A 181 -0.36 19.81 -6.58
C HIS A 181 -1.47 18.79 -6.84
N VAL A 182 -2.33 18.58 -5.84
CA VAL A 182 -3.55 17.75 -5.97
C VAL A 182 -4.76 18.42 -5.35
N HIS A 183 -5.94 17.96 -5.75
CA HIS A 183 -7.21 18.45 -5.23
C HIS A 183 -8.03 17.35 -4.56
N ASP A 184 -8.63 17.70 -3.43
CA ASP A 184 -9.65 16.89 -2.78
C ASP A 184 -11.06 17.36 -3.18
N ALA A 185 -12.07 16.72 -2.59
CA ALA A 185 -13.46 17.06 -2.84
C ALA A 185 -13.84 18.49 -2.44
N ASN A 186 -13.14 19.17 -1.55
CA ASN A 186 -13.50 20.53 -1.12
C ASN A 186 -13.13 21.59 -2.17
N THR A 187 -12.29 21.24 -3.14
CA THR A 187 -11.98 22.05 -4.31
C THR A 187 -12.54 21.43 -5.59
N LYS A 188 -11.70 21.12 -6.59
CA LYS A 188 -12.13 20.52 -7.88
C LYS A 188 -11.95 19.00 -7.90
N GLY A 189 -11.55 18.36 -6.80
CA GLY A 189 -11.36 16.91 -6.72
C GLY A 189 -12.68 16.15 -6.51
N ARG A 190 -12.66 14.82 -6.70
CA ARG A 190 -13.82 13.94 -6.43
C ARG A 190 -13.76 13.31 -5.05
N LYS A 191 -12.56 12.95 -4.59
CA LYS A 191 -12.30 12.12 -3.41
C LYS A 191 -12.21 12.99 -2.16
N ASN A 192 -12.90 12.62 -1.08
CA ASN A 192 -12.75 13.28 0.22
C ASN A 192 -11.30 13.14 0.76
N PRO A 193 -10.89 13.92 1.78
CA PRO A 193 -9.52 13.88 2.29
C PRO A 193 -9.02 12.47 2.68
N THR A 194 -9.84 11.69 3.39
CA THR A 194 -9.47 10.32 3.79
C THR A 194 -9.26 9.40 2.58
N HIS A 195 -10.16 9.48 1.59
CA HIS A 195 -10.08 8.68 0.36
C HIS A 195 -8.83 9.06 -0.45
N LEU A 196 -8.55 10.36 -0.60
CA LEU A 196 -7.37 10.85 -1.31
C LEU A 196 -6.08 10.29 -0.71
N VAL A 197 -5.94 10.32 0.61
CA VAL A 197 -4.76 9.80 1.32
C VAL A 197 -4.63 8.28 1.16
N MET A 198 -5.74 7.54 1.25
CA MET A 198 -5.74 6.09 1.04
C MET A 198 -5.21 5.73 -0.36
N ASP A 199 -5.72 6.39 -1.41
CA ASP A 199 -5.29 6.14 -2.78
C ASP A 199 -3.84 6.57 -3.02
N ALA A 200 -3.40 7.68 -2.42
CA ALA A 200 -2.01 8.11 -2.46
C ALA A 200 -1.07 7.04 -1.88
N TRP A 201 -1.46 6.45 -0.75
CA TRP A 201 -0.69 5.38 -0.13
C TRP A 201 -0.66 4.09 -0.97
N ILE A 202 -1.80 3.69 -1.56
CA ILE A 202 -1.86 2.54 -2.48
C ILE A 202 -0.91 2.74 -3.66
N LYS A 203 -0.75 3.96 -4.16
CA LYS A 203 0.22 4.29 -5.23
C LYS A 203 1.68 4.32 -4.77
N GLY A 204 1.92 4.37 -3.46
CA GLY A 204 3.26 4.45 -2.87
C GLY A 204 3.77 5.88 -2.68
N ILE A 205 2.89 6.88 -2.75
CA ILE A 205 3.21 8.30 -2.52
C ILE A 205 3.52 8.53 -1.05
N ARG A 206 4.57 9.32 -0.78
CA ARG A 206 5.02 9.68 0.57
C ARG A 206 4.85 11.15 0.90
N PHE A 207 4.83 12.02 -0.10
CA PHE A 207 4.67 13.46 0.07
C PHE A 207 3.54 13.98 -0.81
N LEU A 208 2.57 14.66 -0.22
CA LEU A 208 1.41 15.16 -0.94
C LEU A 208 1.16 16.61 -0.55
N THR A 209 0.87 17.48 -1.52
CA THR A 209 0.44 18.86 -1.25
C THR A 209 -0.96 19.04 -1.82
N VAL A 210 -1.94 19.28 -0.94
CA VAL A 210 -3.35 19.44 -1.31
C VAL A 210 -3.69 20.93 -1.35
N ILE A 211 -4.24 21.37 -2.47
CA ILE A 211 -4.51 22.78 -2.75
C ILE A 211 -5.98 23.12 -2.52
N TYR A 212 -6.20 24.17 -1.72
CA TYR A 212 -7.50 24.78 -1.43
C TYR A 212 -7.58 26.18 -2.05
N TYR A 213 -8.77 26.64 -2.44
CA TYR A 213 -8.95 27.95 -3.07
C TYR A 213 -9.41 28.99 -2.06
N ASN A 214 -8.65 30.09 -1.91
CA ASN A 214 -8.96 31.30 -1.13
C ASN A 214 -9.17 31.12 0.40
N THR A 215 -9.77 30.02 0.84
CA THR A 215 -10.15 29.67 2.21
C THR A 215 -9.99 28.17 2.42
N VAL A 216 -9.84 27.73 3.67
CA VAL A 216 -9.76 26.32 4.02
C VAL A 216 -10.80 26.01 5.09
N ASP A 217 -11.59 24.96 4.87
CA ASP A 217 -12.45 24.40 5.91
C ASP A 217 -11.60 23.70 6.99
N PRO A 218 -11.67 24.14 8.27
CA PRO A 218 -10.93 23.49 9.35
C PRO A 218 -11.23 22.00 9.49
N GLU A 219 -12.46 21.54 9.25
CA GLU A 219 -12.80 20.13 9.38
C GLU A 219 -12.13 19.29 8.30
N ALA A 220 -12.18 19.74 7.04
CA ALA A 220 -11.45 19.13 5.93
C ALA A 220 -9.93 19.06 6.17
N ALA A 221 -9.33 20.15 6.64
CA ALA A 221 -7.90 20.20 6.95
C ALA A 221 -7.50 19.25 8.10
N GLN A 222 -8.31 19.21 9.16
CA GLN A 222 -8.10 18.29 10.27
C GLN A 222 -8.23 16.83 9.83
N GLU A 223 -9.22 16.51 8.99
CA GLU A 223 -9.39 15.18 8.42
C GLU A 223 -8.17 14.79 7.57
N LEU A 224 -7.74 15.66 6.66
CA LEU A 224 -6.60 15.44 5.78
C LEU A 224 -5.33 15.12 6.58
N LEU A 225 -4.97 15.99 7.53
CA LEU A 225 -3.74 15.84 8.33
C LEU A 225 -3.79 14.61 9.26
N ARG A 226 -4.98 14.25 9.77
CA ARG A 226 -5.14 13.03 10.58
C ARG A 226 -5.08 11.77 9.73
N ALA A 227 -5.69 11.76 8.55
CA ALA A 227 -5.61 10.65 7.60
C ALA A 227 -4.16 10.42 7.16
N ALA A 228 -3.45 11.50 6.82
CA ALA A 228 -2.03 11.50 6.47
C ALA A 228 -1.16 10.85 7.55
N ARG A 229 -1.39 11.24 8.81
CA ARG A 229 -0.70 10.67 9.96
C ARG A 229 -1.02 9.19 10.19
N ILE A 230 -2.24 8.74 9.87
CA ILE A 230 -2.61 7.32 9.98
C ILE A 230 -1.82 6.49 8.95
N MET A 231 -1.68 6.99 7.72
CA MET A 231 -1.04 6.25 6.62
C MET A 231 0.47 6.51 6.48
N ASP A 232 1.07 7.25 7.41
CA ASP A 232 2.48 7.69 7.37
C ASP A 232 2.85 8.41 6.06
N ILE A 233 1.96 9.31 5.62
CA ILE A 233 2.19 10.22 4.49
C ILE A 233 2.42 11.63 5.03
N THR A 234 3.43 12.32 4.51
CA THR A 234 3.63 13.74 4.78
C THR A 234 2.72 14.56 3.88
N VAL A 235 1.78 15.29 4.49
CA VAL A 235 0.87 16.18 3.75
C VAL A 235 1.18 17.64 4.07
N ARG A 236 1.14 18.48 3.03
CA ARG A 236 1.10 19.94 3.14
C ARG A 236 -0.22 20.46 2.59
N ILE A 237 -0.70 21.55 3.19
CA ILE A 237 -1.86 22.28 2.71
C ILE A 237 -1.35 23.54 2.02
N GLY A 238 -1.85 23.80 0.81
CA GLY A 238 -1.63 25.04 0.09
C GLY A 238 -2.95 25.79 -0.09
N ILE A 239 -2.91 27.12 0.00
CA ILE A 239 -4.05 27.99 -0.32
C ILE A 239 -3.67 28.79 -1.56
N GLU A 240 -4.41 28.58 -2.64
CA GLU A 240 -4.22 29.28 -3.90
C GLU A 240 -5.02 30.57 -3.93
N PHE A 241 -4.35 31.64 -4.36
CA PHE A 241 -4.89 32.97 -4.57
C PHE A 241 -4.58 33.44 -5.99
N LYS A 242 -5.47 34.27 -6.54
CA LYS A 242 -5.28 34.92 -7.84
C LYS A 242 -5.03 36.42 -7.68
N ALA A 243 -4.17 36.97 -8.52
CA ALA A 243 -3.94 38.41 -8.62
C ALA A 243 -3.91 38.86 -10.08
N THR A 244 -4.27 40.13 -10.32
CA THR A 244 -4.24 40.72 -11.66
C THR A 244 -2.83 41.20 -12.00
N PHE A 245 -2.24 40.60 -13.04
CA PHE A 245 -0.94 40.99 -13.57
C PHE A 245 -1.10 41.32 -15.05
N ARG A 246 -1.09 42.62 -15.37
CA ARG A 246 -1.31 43.13 -16.74
C ARG A 246 -2.66 42.63 -17.30
N ASP A 247 -2.62 41.87 -18.38
CA ASP A 247 -3.78 41.27 -19.05
C ASP A 247 -4.04 39.81 -18.62
N LYS A 248 -3.32 39.32 -17.59
CA LYS A 248 -3.39 37.95 -17.08
C LYS A 248 -3.83 37.91 -15.62
N LEU A 249 -4.47 36.81 -15.23
CA LEU A 249 -4.65 36.44 -13.82
C LEU A 249 -3.58 35.42 -13.47
N VAL A 250 -2.73 35.76 -12.50
CA VAL A 250 -1.63 34.89 -12.04
C VAL A 250 -1.99 34.24 -10.72
N GLU A 251 -1.56 32.99 -10.56
CA GLU A 251 -1.89 32.14 -9.41
C GLU A 251 -0.68 31.97 -8.49
N PHE A 252 -0.92 32.15 -7.20
CA PHE A 252 0.06 31.94 -6.14
C PHE A 252 -0.48 30.96 -5.11
N THR A 253 0.27 29.91 -4.82
CA THR A 253 -0.01 29.01 -3.71
C THR A 253 0.77 29.43 -2.48
N TRP A 254 0.06 29.81 -1.42
CA TRP A 254 0.62 30.00 -0.08
C TRP A 254 0.58 28.67 0.69
N SER A 255 1.75 28.12 1.01
CA SER A 255 1.87 26.89 1.81
C SER A 255 2.59 27.19 3.12
N PRO A 256 1.88 27.26 4.27
CA PRO A 256 2.51 27.53 5.56
C PRO A 256 3.44 26.39 5.99
N LEU A 257 4.54 26.76 6.65
CA LEU A 257 5.52 25.82 7.21
C LEU A 257 5.20 25.50 8.67
N ASN A 258 5.70 24.36 9.17
CA ASN A 258 5.53 23.90 10.55
C ASN A 258 4.05 23.64 10.94
N THR A 259 3.24 23.20 9.98
CA THR A 259 1.81 22.93 10.17
C THR A 259 1.44 21.49 9.84
N GLU A 260 2.37 20.54 9.99
CA GLU A 260 2.16 19.13 9.64
C GLU A 260 1.20 18.41 10.60
N THR A 261 0.87 19.02 11.75
CA THR A 261 -0.09 18.47 12.70
C THR A 261 -1.42 19.19 12.65
N SER A 262 -2.52 18.45 12.82
CA SER A 262 -3.87 19.02 12.81
C SER A 262 -4.04 20.15 13.82
N ARG A 263 -3.45 20.04 15.02
CA ARG A 263 -3.50 21.08 16.06
C ARG A 263 -2.73 22.34 15.66
N ALA A 264 -1.54 22.19 15.07
CA ALA A 264 -0.74 23.35 14.66
C ALA A 264 -1.44 24.14 13.54
N PHE A 265 -2.01 23.44 12.55
CA PHE A 265 -2.73 24.10 11.47
C PHE A 265 -4.05 24.73 11.96
N ASP A 266 -4.78 24.05 12.84
CA ASP A 266 -6.01 24.60 13.44
C ASP A 266 -5.72 25.88 14.24
N ASN A 267 -4.67 25.89 15.06
CA ASN A 267 -4.22 27.09 15.78
C ASN A 267 -3.84 28.25 14.83
N LEU A 268 -3.25 27.93 13.66
CA LEU A 268 -2.91 28.93 12.65
C LEU A 268 -4.17 29.56 12.05
N LEU A 269 -5.17 28.75 11.68
CA LEU A 269 -6.43 29.23 11.11
C LEU A 269 -7.26 30.08 12.09
N HIS A 270 -7.07 29.91 13.40
CA HIS A 270 -7.76 30.72 14.41
C HIS A 270 -7.03 32.03 14.75
N ARG A 271 -5.81 32.25 14.24
CA ARG A 271 -5.05 33.48 14.50
C ARG A 271 -5.71 34.65 13.77
N LYS A 272 -5.96 35.75 14.50
CA LYS A 272 -6.79 36.87 14.03
C LYS A 272 -6.33 37.46 12.70
N ASP A 273 -5.03 37.66 12.52
CA ASP A 273 -4.41 38.17 11.30
C ASP A 273 -4.61 37.24 10.09
N ILE A 274 -4.51 35.92 10.27
CA ILE A 274 -4.80 34.92 9.24
C ILE A 274 -6.29 34.93 8.90
N THR A 275 -7.16 34.92 9.91
CA THR A 275 -8.62 34.97 9.71
C THR A 275 -9.03 36.21 8.95
N ASP A 276 -8.49 37.38 9.33
CA ASP A 276 -8.78 38.66 8.68
C ASP A 276 -8.25 38.69 7.25
N ALA A 277 -7.09 38.08 6.97
CA ALA A 277 -6.57 37.93 5.61
C ALA A 277 -7.47 37.03 4.75
N LEU A 278 -7.80 35.82 5.22
CA LEU A 278 -8.65 34.86 4.48
C LEU A 278 -10.08 35.41 4.27
N ARG A 279 -10.63 36.15 5.23
CA ARG A 279 -11.96 36.77 5.11
C ARG A 279 -12.03 37.77 3.95
N LYS A 280 -10.93 38.46 3.60
CA LYS A 280 -10.88 39.36 2.43
C LYS A 280 -11.07 38.62 1.11
N TYR A 281 -10.72 37.33 1.05
CA TYR A 281 -10.84 36.49 -0.14
C TYR A 281 -12.11 35.64 -0.16
N ALA A 282 -12.87 35.57 0.93
CA ALA A 282 -14.16 34.87 0.98
C ALA A 282 -15.16 35.33 -0.12
N PRO A 283 -15.29 36.63 -0.46
CA PRO A 283 -16.18 37.07 -1.55
C PRO A 283 -15.84 36.49 -2.93
N VAL A 284 -14.60 36.03 -3.13
CA VAL A 284 -14.20 35.35 -4.37
C VAL A 284 -14.94 34.03 -4.52
N ASN A 285 -15.12 33.31 -3.41
CA ASN A 285 -15.81 32.02 -3.41
C ASN A 285 -17.30 32.19 -3.74
N ASP A 286 -17.94 33.23 -3.21
CA ASP A 286 -19.33 33.58 -3.52
C ASP A 286 -19.51 33.97 -4.99
N TRP A 287 -18.58 34.76 -5.52
CA TRP A 287 -18.58 35.12 -6.93
C TRP A 287 -18.39 33.90 -7.84
N MET A 288 -17.46 33.00 -7.51
CA MET A 288 -17.24 31.76 -8.26
C MET A 288 -18.48 30.87 -8.27
N ARG A 289 -19.19 30.78 -7.13
CA ARG A 289 -20.48 30.08 -7.04
C ARG A 289 -21.52 30.72 -7.97
N ALA A 290 -21.68 32.04 -7.93
CA ALA A 290 -22.62 32.75 -8.80
C ALA A 290 -22.28 32.60 -10.30
N TYR A 291 -20.99 32.62 -10.64
CA TYR A 291 -20.49 32.37 -11.99
C TYR A 291 -20.87 30.98 -12.52
N VAL A 292 -20.69 29.92 -11.72
CA VAL A 292 -21.08 28.55 -12.13
C VAL A 292 -22.59 28.42 -12.29
N LEU A 293 -23.39 29.09 -11.46
CA LEU A 293 -24.85 29.09 -11.63
C LEU A 293 -25.29 29.83 -12.91
N LYS A 294 -24.56 30.87 -13.34
CA LYS A 294 -24.81 31.50 -14.66
C LYS A 294 -24.56 30.53 -15.81
N LEU A 295 -23.48 29.73 -15.75
CA LEU A 295 -23.22 28.68 -16.73
C LEU A 295 -24.34 27.62 -16.76
N LEU A 296 -24.86 27.24 -15.60
CA LEU A 296 -25.99 26.31 -15.51
C LEU A 296 -27.25 26.88 -16.17
N ARG A 297 -27.53 28.18 -16.01
CA ARG A 297 -28.64 28.85 -16.70
C ARG A 297 -28.44 28.84 -18.21
N ALA A 298 -27.26 29.23 -18.69
CA ALA A 298 -26.92 29.18 -20.11
C ALA A 298 -27.07 27.75 -20.69
N TRP A 299 -26.70 26.73 -19.91
CA TRP A 299 -26.92 25.34 -20.27
C TRP A 299 -28.41 25.02 -20.46
N ASN A 300 -29.24 25.35 -19.48
CA ASN A 300 -30.67 25.09 -19.51
C ASN A 300 -31.41 25.84 -20.63
N GLU A 301 -31.03 27.09 -20.88
CA GLU A 301 -31.71 27.97 -21.84
C GLU A 301 -31.31 27.71 -23.29
N ARG A 302 -30.06 27.30 -23.55
CA ARG A 302 -29.48 27.23 -24.90
C ARG A 302 -28.85 25.89 -25.25
N HIS A 303 -27.91 25.42 -24.43
CA HIS A 303 -27.04 24.30 -24.80
C HIS A 303 -27.74 22.95 -24.74
N ALA A 304 -28.61 22.73 -23.75
CA ALA A 304 -29.38 21.49 -23.60
C ALA A 304 -30.26 21.20 -24.83
N ALA A 305 -30.97 22.22 -25.33
CA ALA A 305 -31.78 22.11 -26.54
C ALA A 305 -30.93 21.89 -27.80
N SER A 306 -29.79 22.58 -27.90
CA SER A 306 -28.86 22.46 -29.04
C SER A 306 -28.25 21.05 -29.13
N LEU A 307 -27.84 20.49 -27.98
CA LEU A 307 -27.31 19.12 -27.91
C LEU A 307 -28.38 18.08 -28.21
N ALA A 308 -29.60 18.26 -27.69
CA ALA A 308 -30.72 17.36 -27.97
C ALA A 308 -31.08 17.35 -29.47
N ALA A 309 -31.06 18.52 -30.12
CA ALA A 309 -31.23 18.62 -31.56
C ALA A 309 -30.11 17.91 -32.34
N ARG A 310 -28.84 18.04 -31.91
CA ARG A 310 -27.69 17.32 -32.50
C ARG A 310 -27.85 15.79 -32.40
N TRP A 311 -28.48 15.29 -31.33
CA TRP A 311 -28.73 13.87 -31.12
C TRP A 311 -30.06 13.35 -31.66
N ASP A 312 -30.90 14.21 -32.25
CA ASP A 312 -32.26 13.87 -32.67
C ASP A 312 -33.07 13.25 -31.52
N MET A 313 -33.03 13.94 -30.36
CA MET A 313 -33.66 13.54 -29.11
C MET A 313 -34.47 14.72 -28.54
N PRO A 314 -35.50 14.46 -27.71
CA PRO A 314 -36.21 15.53 -27.01
C PRO A 314 -35.28 16.25 -26.03
N ALA A 315 -35.46 17.56 -25.85
CA ALA A 315 -34.67 18.33 -24.89
C ALA A 315 -34.87 17.78 -23.46
N PRO A 316 -33.79 17.65 -22.66
CA PRO A 316 -33.90 17.21 -21.27
C PRO A 316 -34.60 18.29 -20.42
N GLU A 317 -35.17 17.89 -19.29
CA GLU A 317 -35.76 18.86 -18.36
C GLU A 317 -34.68 19.83 -17.82
N PRO A 318 -35.02 21.11 -17.60
CA PRO A 318 -34.09 22.07 -17.02
C PRO A 318 -33.61 21.62 -15.64
N ILE A 319 -32.30 21.68 -15.45
CA ILE A 319 -31.65 21.30 -14.20
C ILE A 319 -31.84 22.42 -13.16
N LYS A 320 -32.42 22.09 -12.00
CA LYS A 320 -32.63 23.05 -10.90
C LYS A 320 -31.31 23.41 -10.20
N GLU A 321 -31.16 24.69 -9.83
CA GLU A 321 -29.96 25.17 -9.12
C GLU A 321 -29.79 24.47 -7.76
N GLU A 322 -30.88 24.22 -7.02
CA GLU A 322 -30.83 23.56 -5.71
C GLU A 322 -30.35 22.11 -5.83
N ALA A 323 -30.73 21.42 -6.91
CA ALA A 323 -30.31 20.05 -7.18
C ALA A 323 -28.80 19.98 -7.45
N PHE A 324 -28.27 20.93 -8.23
CA PHE A 324 -26.83 21.03 -8.47
C PHE A 324 -26.05 21.38 -7.19
N LEU A 325 -26.53 22.35 -6.41
CA LEU A 325 -25.89 22.71 -5.15
C LEU A 325 -25.93 21.58 -4.13
N ALA A 326 -27.01 20.81 -4.07
CA ALA A 326 -27.09 19.62 -3.23
C ALA A 326 -26.11 18.52 -3.68
N TYR A 327 -25.91 18.34 -4.99
CA TYR A 327 -24.90 17.44 -5.54
C TYR A 327 -23.47 17.84 -5.14
N VAL A 328 -23.17 19.14 -5.16
CA VAL A 328 -21.88 19.67 -4.70
C VAL A 328 -21.77 19.62 -3.16
N GLY A 329 -22.85 19.76 -2.41
CA GLY A 329 -22.86 19.75 -0.95
C GLY A 329 -22.19 20.99 -0.36
N GLN A 330 -21.36 20.82 0.68
CA GLN A 330 -20.63 21.93 1.34
C GLN A 330 -19.37 22.39 0.57
N LYS A 331 -19.13 21.88 -0.64
CA LYS A 331 -17.90 22.09 -1.43
C LYS A 331 -17.99 23.35 -2.29
N GLN A 332 -16.86 23.86 -2.76
CA GLN A 332 -16.80 24.96 -3.73
C GLN A 332 -17.30 24.51 -5.12
N PRO A 333 -18.39 25.08 -5.68
CA PRO A 333 -18.84 24.74 -7.03
C PRO A 333 -17.79 25.13 -8.08
N SER A 334 -17.64 24.30 -9.13
CA SER A 334 -16.72 24.53 -10.23
C SER A 334 -17.38 24.18 -11.57
N SER A 335 -16.83 24.67 -12.69
CA SER A 335 -17.33 24.29 -14.03
C SER A 335 -17.18 22.79 -14.30
N LEU A 336 -16.17 22.14 -13.69
CA LEU A 336 -16.00 20.69 -13.77
C LEU A 336 -17.11 19.93 -13.01
N HIS A 337 -17.49 20.43 -11.82
CA HIS A 337 -18.63 19.89 -11.07
C HIS A 337 -19.92 19.96 -11.90
N LEU A 338 -20.13 21.08 -12.58
CA LEU A 338 -21.29 21.30 -13.44
C LEU A 338 -21.29 20.35 -14.65
N ALA A 339 -20.16 20.22 -15.34
CA ALA A 339 -20.04 19.33 -16.48
C ALA A 339 -20.33 17.86 -16.14
N GLU A 340 -19.85 17.38 -15.00
CA GLU A 340 -20.18 16.02 -14.53
C GLU A 340 -21.64 15.85 -14.15
N PHE A 341 -22.21 16.86 -13.47
CA PHE A 341 -23.60 16.80 -13.07
C PHE A 341 -24.52 16.73 -14.30
N ILE A 342 -24.22 17.54 -15.32
CA ILE A 342 -24.86 17.49 -16.63
C ILE A 342 -24.65 16.12 -17.29
N TYR A 343 -23.42 15.62 -17.31
CA TYR A 343 -23.09 14.31 -17.88
C TYR A 343 -23.94 13.18 -17.27
N HIS A 344 -24.06 13.16 -15.94
CA HIS A 344 -24.91 12.20 -15.23
C HIS A 344 -26.40 12.38 -15.54
N HIS A 345 -26.86 13.62 -15.68
CA HIS A 345 -28.24 13.92 -16.03
C HIS A 345 -28.60 13.50 -17.47
N LEU A 346 -27.62 13.54 -18.39
CA LEU A 346 -27.78 13.10 -19.78
C LEU A 346 -27.72 11.58 -19.94
N GLU A 347 -27.32 10.80 -18.92
CA GLU A 347 -27.12 9.36 -19.00
C GLU A 347 -28.30 8.59 -19.63
N PRO A 348 -29.57 8.81 -19.21
CA PRO A 348 -30.71 8.08 -19.80
C PRO A 348 -30.89 8.39 -21.29
N MET A 349 -30.67 9.64 -21.68
CA MET A 349 -30.75 10.07 -23.09
C MET A 349 -29.65 9.44 -23.93
N ARG A 350 -28.43 9.39 -23.39
CA ARG A 350 -27.29 8.75 -24.08
C ARG A 350 -27.51 7.25 -24.27
N GLN A 351 -28.00 6.55 -23.25
CA GLN A 351 -28.32 5.12 -23.34
C GLN A 351 -29.34 4.85 -24.45
N LEU A 352 -30.45 5.61 -24.45
CA LEU A 352 -31.50 5.46 -25.46
C LEU A 352 -30.99 5.77 -26.88
N ARG A 353 -30.19 6.84 -27.06
CA ARG A 353 -29.58 7.15 -28.35
C ARG A 353 -28.57 6.08 -28.80
N GLY A 354 -27.75 5.59 -27.88
CA GLY A 354 -26.79 4.52 -28.14
C GLY A 354 -27.45 3.20 -28.55
N GLU A 355 -28.61 2.86 -27.98
CA GLU A 355 -29.42 1.72 -28.40
C GLU A 355 -29.99 1.90 -29.81
N ARG A 356 -30.57 3.07 -30.11
CA ARG A 356 -31.07 3.39 -31.47
C ARG A 356 -29.97 3.32 -32.52
N LEU A 357 -28.78 3.85 -32.22
CA LEU A 357 -27.62 3.79 -33.12
C LEU A 357 -27.13 2.35 -33.33
N ARG A 358 -27.10 1.52 -32.27
CA ARG A 358 -26.73 0.11 -32.37
C ARG A 358 -27.73 -0.70 -33.21
N GLN A 359 -29.03 -0.44 -33.05
CA GLN A 359 -30.09 -1.06 -33.86
C GLN A 359 -29.96 -0.65 -35.33
N ALA A 360 -29.87 0.66 -35.61
CA ALA A 360 -29.69 1.18 -36.96
C ALA A 360 -28.42 0.62 -37.63
N LEU A 361 -27.31 0.47 -36.89
CA LEU A 361 -26.07 -0.10 -37.41
C LEU A 361 -26.18 -1.59 -37.75
N ALA A 362 -27.01 -2.35 -37.02
CA ALA A 362 -27.24 -3.77 -37.28
C ALA A 362 -28.09 -4.00 -38.55
N GLU A 363 -28.98 -3.06 -38.86
CA GLU A 363 -29.89 -3.12 -40.02
C GLU A 363 -29.28 -2.47 -41.28
N GLU A 364 -28.23 -1.67 -41.14
CA GLU A 364 -27.62 -0.89 -42.22
C GLU A 364 -26.69 -1.76 -43.10
N THR A 365 -27.03 -1.87 -44.38
CA THR A 365 -26.24 -2.62 -45.37
C THR A 365 -25.28 -1.73 -46.17
N ASN A 366 -25.46 -0.40 -46.14
CA ASN A 366 -24.60 0.53 -46.85
C ASN A 366 -23.34 0.88 -46.02
N SER A 367 -22.16 0.57 -46.58
CA SER A 367 -20.86 0.80 -45.94
C SER A 367 -20.59 2.25 -45.51
N THR A 368 -20.97 3.26 -46.31
CA THR A 368 -20.75 4.68 -45.97
C THR A 368 -21.68 5.18 -44.88
N ARG A 369 -22.92 4.67 -44.84
CA ARG A 369 -23.91 5.05 -43.82
C ARG A 369 -23.64 4.33 -42.50
N ALA A 370 -23.21 3.08 -42.56
CA ALA A 370 -22.71 2.32 -41.42
C ALA A 370 -21.46 2.99 -40.81
N ALA A 371 -20.56 3.55 -41.62
CA ALA A 371 -19.41 4.30 -41.12
C ALA A 371 -19.82 5.54 -40.31
N LYS A 372 -20.77 6.34 -40.82
CA LYS A 372 -21.31 7.51 -40.08
C LYS A 372 -22.02 7.11 -38.78
N LEU A 373 -22.79 6.02 -38.80
CA LEU A 373 -23.44 5.50 -37.58
C LEU A 373 -22.42 5.03 -36.55
N ARG A 374 -21.32 4.39 -36.98
CA ARG A 374 -20.20 4.02 -36.10
C ARG A 374 -19.51 5.25 -35.53
N GLU A 375 -19.29 6.28 -36.33
CA GLU A 375 -18.70 7.54 -35.89
C GLU A 375 -19.57 8.21 -34.81
N SER A 376 -20.87 8.36 -35.05
CA SER A 376 -21.80 8.92 -34.05
C SER A 376 -21.91 8.05 -32.79
N LEU A 377 -21.84 6.72 -32.92
CA LEU A 377 -21.80 5.82 -31.77
C LEU A 377 -20.50 5.97 -30.99
N THR A 378 -19.37 6.16 -31.69
CA THR A 378 -18.06 6.40 -31.10
C THR A 378 -18.04 7.73 -30.36
N GLU A 379 -18.54 8.81 -30.97
CA GLU A 379 -18.70 10.12 -30.33
C GLU A 379 -19.50 10.03 -29.02
N LEU A 380 -20.62 9.32 -29.03
CA LEU A 380 -21.48 9.17 -27.85
C LEU A 380 -20.83 8.30 -26.77
N THR A 381 -20.04 7.29 -27.16
CA THR A 381 -19.36 6.36 -26.25
C THR A 381 -18.11 6.98 -25.64
N ASP A 382 -17.37 7.78 -26.42
CA ASP A 382 -16.12 8.44 -26.01
C ASP A 382 -16.38 9.81 -25.34
N MET A 383 -17.64 10.28 -25.28
CA MET A 383 -18.02 11.51 -24.60
C MET A 383 -17.67 11.43 -23.10
N VAL A 384 -16.97 12.45 -22.61
CA VAL A 384 -16.57 12.58 -21.19
C VAL A 384 -16.91 13.96 -20.63
N PRO A 385 -17.00 14.12 -19.30
CA PRO A 385 -17.27 15.42 -18.68
C PRO A 385 -16.31 16.55 -19.09
N ASP A 386 -15.03 16.26 -19.34
CA ASP A 386 -14.08 17.30 -19.80
C ASP A 386 -14.48 17.89 -21.15
N MET A 387 -14.93 17.06 -22.11
CA MET A 387 -15.42 17.53 -23.42
C MET A 387 -16.64 18.43 -23.26
N LEU A 388 -17.60 18.06 -22.39
CA LEU A 388 -18.76 18.92 -22.10
C LEU A 388 -18.34 20.29 -21.54
N ARG A 389 -17.34 20.30 -20.66
CA ARG A 389 -16.83 21.53 -20.07
C ARG A 389 -16.20 22.44 -21.12
N ASP A 390 -15.39 21.87 -22.00
CA ASP A 390 -14.61 22.64 -22.96
C ASP A 390 -15.48 23.09 -24.14
N ASP A 391 -16.33 22.21 -24.68
CA ASP A 391 -17.18 22.48 -25.85
C ASP A 391 -18.40 23.36 -25.56
N TRP A 392 -19.01 23.22 -24.37
CA TRP A 392 -20.31 23.85 -24.07
C TRP A 392 -20.28 24.83 -22.90
N LEU A 393 -19.40 24.62 -21.92
CA LEU A 393 -19.28 25.50 -20.74
C LEU A 393 -18.07 26.45 -20.84
N GLY A 394 -17.34 26.42 -21.96
CA GLY A 394 -16.20 27.27 -22.24
C GLY A 394 -16.58 28.70 -22.68
N PRO A 395 -15.57 29.59 -22.76
CA PRO A 395 -15.77 30.99 -23.11
C PRO A 395 -16.26 31.19 -24.55
N GLU A 396 -15.82 30.36 -25.48
CA GLU A 396 -16.26 30.42 -26.89
C GLU A 396 -17.76 30.13 -27.02
N ALA A 397 -18.26 29.17 -26.24
CA ALA A 397 -19.67 28.83 -26.22
C ALA A 397 -20.53 29.85 -25.44
N ASN A 398 -19.94 30.67 -24.56
CA ASN A 398 -20.66 31.59 -23.66
C ASN A 398 -20.02 33.00 -23.63
N PRO A 399 -20.00 33.73 -24.75
CA PRO A 399 -19.32 35.03 -24.86
C PRO A 399 -19.91 36.12 -23.94
N GLU A 400 -21.15 35.96 -23.51
CA GLU A 400 -21.87 36.86 -22.60
C GLU A 400 -21.47 36.70 -21.12
N ILE A 401 -20.80 35.59 -20.77
CA ILE A 401 -20.40 35.28 -19.40
C ILE A 401 -18.95 35.71 -19.18
N VAL A 402 -18.69 36.38 -18.06
CA VAL A 402 -17.32 36.75 -17.66
C VAL A 402 -16.60 35.55 -17.06
N PHE A 403 -15.52 35.11 -17.69
CA PHE A 403 -14.69 34.00 -17.23
C PHE A 403 -13.51 34.49 -16.37
N PRO A 404 -13.18 33.82 -15.25
CA PRO A 404 -12.06 34.18 -14.38
C PRO A 404 -10.69 33.71 -14.93
N TYR A 405 -10.49 33.81 -16.24
CA TYR A 405 -9.22 33.50 -16.93
C TYR A 405 -8.39 34.76 -17.20
N LYS A 406 -9.07 35.91 -17.32
CA LYS A 406 -8.45 37.20 -17.58
C LYS A 406 -8.99 38.26 -16.62
N PRO A 407 -8.23 39.32 -16.34
CA PRO A 407 -8.72 40.43 -15.53
C PRO A 407 -9.97 41.06 -16.16
N HIS A 408 -10.99 41.29 -15.33
CA HIS A 408 -12.23 41.94 -15.74
C HIS A 408 -12.75 42.82 -14.60
N LYS A 409 -13.43 43.93 -14.93
CA LYS A 409 -13.94 44.90 -13.95
C LYS A 409 -15.02 44.31 -13.04
N ASP A 410 -15.72 43.30 -13.51
CA ASP A 410 -16.79 42.60 -12.77
C ASP A 410 -16.26 41.51 -11.82
N LEU A 411 -14.93 41.28 -11.81
CA LEU A 411 -14.32 40.41 -10.81
C LEU A 411 -14.33 41.08 -9.43
N PRO A 412 -14.35 40.33 -8.32
CA PRO A 412 -14.21 40.87 -6.98
C PRO A 412 -12.99 41.80 -6.85
N ALA A 413 -13.14 42.91 -6.13
CA ALA A 413 -12.10 43.95 -6.02
C ALA A 413 -10.74 43.42 -5.54
N ILE A 414 -10.73 42.33 -4.76
CA ILE A 414 -9.51 41.68 -4.29
C ILE A 414 -8.72 40.99 -5.43
N LEU A 415 -9.41 40.47 -6.45
CA LEU A 415 -8.76 39.84 -7.62
C LEU A 415 -8.18 40.88 -8.59
N GLN A 416 -8.68 42.12 -8.54
CA GLN A 416 -8.17 43.24 -9.34
C GLN A 416 -6.87 43.83 -8.77
N GLN A 417 -6.48 43.43 -7.56
CA GLN A 417 -5.24 43.88 -6.94
C GLN A 417 -4.02 43.27 -7.62
N SER A 418 -2.89 43.97 -7.50
CA SER A 418 -1.62 43.54 -8.09
C SER A 418 -0.98 42.38 -7.29
N PRO A 419 -0.06 41.62 -7.90
CA PRO A 419 0.67 40.56 -7.20
C PRO A 419 1.43 41.05 -5.97
N GLU A 420 1.98 42.27 -6.00
CA GLU A 420 2.69 42.89 -4.88
C GLU A 420 1.76 43.08 -3.69
N PHE A 421 0.54 43.59 -3.94
CA PHE A 421 -0.45 43.72 -2.88
C PHE A 421 -0.76 42.37 -2.23
N LEU A 422 -0.95 41.32 -3.04
CA LEU A 422 -1.16 39.97 -2.52
C LEU A 422 0.03 39.54 -1.65
N LEU A 423 1.25 39.58 -2.19
CA LEU A 423 2.48 39.14 -1.53
C LEU A 423 2.76 39.90 -0.23
N GLU A 424 2.54 41.22 -0.20
CA GLU A 424 2.70 42.05 1.01
C GLU A 424 1.69 41.70 2.10
N ASN A 425 0.49 41.25 1.73
CA ASN A 425 -0.55 40.88 2.69
C ASN A 425 -0.40 39.44 3.21
N ILE A 426 0.11 38.48 2.41
CA ILE A 426 0.15 37.06 2.80
C ILE A 426 1.51 36.57 3.30
N TYR A 427 2.62 37.05 2.70
CA TYR A 427 3.98 36.60 3.05
C TYR A 427 4.36 36.84 4.52
N PRO A 428 4.09 38.02 5.12
CA PRO A 428 4.54 38.29 6.49
C PRO A 428 3.71 37.59 7.56
N LEU A 429 2.56 37.00 7.21
CA LEU A 429 1.67 36.38 8.19
C LEU A 429 2.38 35.22 8.90
N HIS A 430 2.97 34.29 8.16
CA HIS A 430 3.57 33.10 8.75
C HIS A 430 4.71 32.60 7.86
N PRO A 431 5.77 31.96 8.42
CA PRO A 431 6.79 31.29 7.62
C PRO A 431 6.13 30.35 6.60
N CYS A 432 6.36 30.61 5.31
CA CYS A 432 5.62 29.96 4.24
C CYS A 432 6.47 29.73 3.00
N GLN A 433 5.92 28.93 2.10
CA GLN A 433 6.34 28.85 0.72
C GLN A 433 5.29 29.56 -0.13
N ILE A 434 5.73 30.47 -0.99
CA ILE A 434 4.86 31.06 -2.01
C ILE A 434 5.32 30.48 -3.34
N VAL A 435 4.45 29.66 -3.92
CA VAL A 435 4.67 29.00 -5.20
C VAL A 435 3.95 29.80 -6.28
N LEU A 436 4.68 30.26 -7.29
CA LEU A 436 4.10 30.87 -8.48
C LEU A 436 3.75 29.77 -9.49
N ASN A 437 2.48 29.71 -9.93
CA ASN A 437 2.07 28.87 -11.06
C ASN A 437 2.60 29.47 -12.37
N LEU A 438 3.11 28.63 -13.27
CA LEU A 438 3.72 29.02 -14.53
C LEU A 438 2.78 28.91 -15.75
N ALA A 439 1.55 28.40 -15.59
CA ALA A 439 0.59 28.26 -16.68
C ALA A 439 0.39 29.56 -17.46
N GLY A 440 0.70 29.53 -18.77
CA GLY A 440 0.54 30.69 -19.66
C GLY A 440 1.49 31.86 -19.39
N LEU A 441 2.50 31.69 -18.53
CA LEU A 441 3.53 32.69 -18.27
C LEU A 441 4.73 32.51 -19.20
N THR A 442 5.34 33.64 -19.57
CA THR A 442 6.60 33.65 -20.32
C THR A 442 7.78 33.94 -19.39
N GLU A 443 9.02 33.78 -19.87
CA GLU A 443 10.20 34.11 -19.10
C GLU A 443 10.30 35.61 -18.73
N GLN A 444 9.70 36.47 -19.55
CA GLN A 444 9.54 37.90 -19.28
C GLN A 444 8.63 38.14 -18.07
N ASP A 445 7.47 37.45 -18.03
CA ASP A 445 6.49 37.53 -16.94
C ASP A 445 7.10 37.09 -15.62
N VAL A 446 7.81 35.96 -15.64
CA VAL A 446 8.48 35.46 -14.45
C VAL A 446 9.58 36.41 -13.99
N LEU A 447 10.40 36.98 -14.88
CA LEU A 447 11.43 37.95 -14.49
C LEU A 447 10.83 39.19 -13.80
N GLU A 448 9.76 39.74 -14.37
CA GLU A 448 9.04 40.87 -13.79
C GLU A 448 8.44 40.53 -12.43
N LEU A 449 7.75 39.39 -12.31
CA LEU A 449 7.15 38.94 -11.05
C LEU A 449 8.20 38.68 -9.95
N LEU A 450 9.35 38.09 -10.30
CA LEU A 450 10.44 37.88 -9.33
C LEU A 450 11.02 39.20 -8.83
N TRP A 451 11.16 40.19 -9.72
CA TRP A 451 11.61 41.53 -9.36
C TRP A 451 10.61 42.25 -8.44
N LEU A 452 9.33 42.27 -8.82
CA LEU A 452 8.25 42.88 -8.05
C LEU A 452 8.04 42.17 -6.70
N GLY A 453 8.21 40.85 -6.67
CA GLY A 453 8.09 40.04 -5.48
C GLY A 453 9.18 40.29 -4.44
N ARG A 454 10.36 40.81 -4.83
CA ARG A 454 11.51 41.11 -3.96
C ARG A 454 11.89 39.94 -3.03
N GLY A 455 11.97 38.73 -3.58
CA GLY A 455 12.30 37.50 -2.83
C GLY A 455 11.13 36.84 -2.10
N ARG A 456 9.91 37.41 -2.12
CA ARG A 456 8.73 36.81 -1.48
C ARG A 456 8.17 35.60 -2.23
N ILE A 457 8.41 35.52 -3.54
CA ILE A 457 8.13 34.32 -4.34
C ILE A 457 9.28 33.35 -4.08
N THR A 458 9.03 32.28 -3.33
CA THR A 458 10.09 31.37 -2.88
C THR A 458 10.23 30.11 -3.74
N HIS A 459 9.18 29.75 -4.48
CA HIS A 459 9.18 28.59 -5.37
C HIS A 459 8.46 28.89 -6.69
N LEU A 460 8.82 28.16 -7.73
CA LEU A 460 8.07 28.08 -8.98
C LEU A 460 7.42 26.69 -9.08
N GLU A 461 6.17 26.61 -9.52
CA GLU A 461 5.58 25.36 -10.00
C GLU A 461 6.14 25.04 -11.37
N LEU A 462 7.39 24.56 -11.35
CA LEU A 462 8.20 24.36 -12.53
C LEU A 462 7.55 23.39 -13.53
N PHE A 463 6.82 22.38 -13.04
CA PHE A 463 6.17 21.43 -13.93
C PHE A 463 4.85 20.93 -13.36
N ASN A 464 3.76 21.15 -14.11
CA ASN A 464 2.43 20.65 -13.80
C ASN A 464 1.97 19.76 -14.96
N LEU A 465 1.66 18.49 -14.68
CA LEU A 465 1.38 17.50 -15.72
C LEU A 465 0.14 17.85 -16.56
N ARG A 466 -0.91 18.38 -15.93
CA ARG A 466 -2.13 18.73 -16.64
C ARG A 466 -1.92 19.93 -17.55
N GLU A 467 -1.27 20.97 -17.05
CA GLU A 467 -0.98 22.19 -17.80
C GLU A 467 -0.01 21.92 -18.95
N TRP A 468 0.97 21.03 -18.74
CA TRP A 468 1.87 20.56 -19.79
C TRP A 468 1.11 19.84 -20.91
N THR A 469 0.22 18.91 -20.55
CA THR A 469 -0.62 18.16 -21.51
C THR A 469 -1.56 19.09 -22.28
N ALA A 470 -2.01 20.19 -21.66
CA ALA A 470 -2.83 21.23 -22.28
C ALA A 470 -2.03 22.27 -23.09
N GLY A 471 -0.69 22.14 -23.19
CA GLY A 471 0.16 23.09 -23.92
C GLY A 471 0.38 24.43 -23.24
N GLN A 472 0.04 24.57 -21.95
CA GLN A 472 0.12 25.84 -21.20
C GLN A 472 1.52 26.13 -20.64
N LEU A 473 2.44 25.16 -20.68
CA LEU A 473 3.82 25.28 -20.21
C LEU A 473 4.84 25.45 -21.35
N ALA A 474 4.49 26.22 -22.38
CA ALA A 474 5.31 26.38 -23.59
C ALA A 474 6.70 27.01 -23.34
N HIS A 475 6.84 27.85 -22.31
CA HIS A 475 8.08 28.60 -21.99
C HIS A 475 8.84 28.03 -20.77
N VAL A 476 8.54 26.79 -20.37
CA VAL A 476 9.06 26.20 -19.12
C VAL A 476 10.59 26.04 -19.13
N GLU A 477 11.19 25.76 -20.29
CA GLU A 477 12.64 25.58 -20.43
C GLU A 477 13.38 26.92 -20.27
N GLU A 478 12.85 27.99 -20.85
CA GLU A 478 13.38 29.35 -20.69
C GLU A 478 13.23 29.84 -19.24
N ILE A 479 12.07 29.56 -18.62
CA ILE A 479 11.83 29.89 -17.21
C ILE A 479 12.79 29.11 -16.30
N ASN A 480 13.02 27.81 -16.56
CA ASN A 480 14.00 27.02 -15.82
C ASN A 480 15.42 27.57 -15.98
N THR A 481 15.77 28.03 -17.19
CA THR A 481 17.07 28.67 -17.46
C THR A 481 17.25 29.94 -16.63
N LEU A 482 16.20 30.77 -16.51
CA LEU A 482 16.18 31.95 -15.64
C LEU A 482 16.34 31.55 -14.16
N GLN A 483 15.54 30.61 -13.67
CA GLN A 483 15.60 30.11 -12.30
C GLN A 483 17.01 29.63 -11.94
N ARG A 484 17.62 28.82 -12.81
CA ARG A 484 19.00 28.32 -12.61
C ARG A 484 20.03 29.44 -12.60
N ALA A 485 19.92 30.41 -13.51
CA ALA A 485 20.83 31.55 -13.53
C ALA A 485 20.73 32.41 -12.26
N VAL A 486 19.54 32.54 -11.66
CA VAL A 486 19.34 33.18 -10.36
C VAL A 486 19.99 32.35 -9.24
N ASN A 487 19.71 31.04 -9.19
CA ASN A 487 20.17 30.15 -8.13
C ASN A 487 21.68 29.88 -8.13
N GLU A 488 22.32 29.84 -9.29
CA GLU A 488 23.77 29.60 -9.42
C GLU A 488 24.60 30.79 -8.91
N GLY A 489 24.00 31.97 -8.72
CA GLY A 489 24.72 33.17 -8.28
C GLY A 489 25.70 33.74 -9.32
N SER A 490 25.72 33.22 -10.55
CA SER A 490 26.60 33.67 -11.62
C SER A 490 26.06 34.93 -12.31
N THR A 491 26.60 36.10 -11.95
CA THR A 491 26.21 37.39 -12.55
C THR A 491 26.36 37.42 -14.08
N PRO A 492 27.44 36.89 -14.70
CA PRO A 492 27.56 36.86 -16.16
C PRO A 492 26.45 36.05 -16.84
N ARG A 493 26.10 34.88 -16.26
CA ARG A 493 25.05 34.01 -16.80
C ARG A 493 23.69 34.67 -16.68
N LEU A 494 23.36 35.22 -15.51
CA LEU A 494 22.10 35.93 -15.29
C LEU A 494 21.99 37.16 -16.21
N LYS A 495 23.08 37.91 -16.40
CA LYS A 495 23.14 39.02 -17.37
C LYS A 495 22.84 38.55 -18.79
N GLN A 496 23.40 37.43 -19.22
CA GLN A 496 23.15 36.86 -20.56
C GLN A 496 21.68 36.46 -20.73
N VAL A 497 21.10 35.77 -19.74
CA VAL A 497 19.69 35.38 -19.76
C VAL A 497 18.78 36.62 -19.83
N ILE A 498 19.00 37.63 -18.98
CA ILE A 498 18.21 38.87 -19.00
C ILE A 498 18.35 39.60 -20.35
N ARG A 499 19.56 39.66 -20.94
CA ARG A 499 19.74 40.24 -22.29
C ARG A 499 18.97 39.47 -23.36
N SER A 500 18.93 38.14 -23.27
CA SER A 500 18.12 37.32 -24.16
C SER A 500 16.63 37.64 -24.01
N ILE A 501 16.13 37.74 -22.78
CA ILE A 501 14.74 38.12 -22.47
C ILE A 501 14.41 39.49 -23.09
N ILE A 502 15.27 40.49 -22.90
CA ILE A 502 15.12 41.84 -23.50
C ILE A 502 15.09 41.78 -25.02
N SER A 503 15.95 40.96 -25.65
CA SER A 503 16.04 40.90 -27.10
C SER A 503 14.81 40.29 -27.79
N LYS A 504 14.08 39.43 -27.06
CA LYS A 504 12.83 38.82 -27.53
C LYS A 504 11.61 39.75 -27.34
N GLU A 505 11.76 40.79 -26.52
CA GLU A 505 10.68 41.73 -26.22
C GLU A 505 10.49 42.74 -27.37
N PRO A 506 9.24 43.08 -27.76
CA PRO A 506 9.00 44.12 -28.77
C PRO A 506 9.62 45.45 -28.38
N LYS A 507 10.26 46.16 -29.33
CA LYS A 507 11.00 47.42 -29.08
C LYS A 507 10.16 48.54 -28.46
N ASP A 508 8.85 48.53 -28.68
CA ASP A 508 7.90 49.51 -28.15
C ASP A 508 7.21 49.06 -26.84
N SER A 509 7.67 47.94 -26.24
CA SER A 509 7.08 47.41 -25.02
C SER A 509 7.39 48.30 -23.82
N ALA A 510 6.34 48.57 -23.02
CA ALA A 510 6.46 49.27 -21.74
C ALA A 510 7.33 48.53 -20.69
N ARG A 511 7.73 47.27 -20.96
CA ARG A 511 8.58 46.45 -20.10
C ARG A 511 10.07 46.71 -20.27
N ILE A 512 10.48 47.27 -21.42
CA ILE A 512 11.91 47.48 -21.72
C ILE A 512 12.62 48.34 -20.67
N PRO A 513 12.06 49.48 -20.21
CA PRO A 513 12.69 50.27 -19.15
C PRO A 513 12.89 49.48 -17.86
N LEU A 514 11.89 48.68 -17.46
CA LEU A 514 11.97 47.83 -16.28
C LEU A 514 13.05 46.77 -16.43
N PHE A 515 13.12 46.07 -17.56
CA PHE A 515 14.15 45.05 -17.79
C PHE A 515 15.56 45.65 -17.87
N GLN A 516 15.71 46.88 -18.38
CA GLN A 516 16.97 47.61 -18.32
C GLN A 516 17.35 48.00 -16.89
N GLU A 517 16.38 48.38 -16.06
CA GLU A 517 16.58 48.61 -14.63
C GLU A 517 17.05 47.33 -13.92
N ILE A 518 16.40 46.20 -14.16
CA ILE A 518 16.79 44.89 -13.61
C ILE A 518 18.21 44.51 -14.08
N LEU A 519 18.52 44.74 -15.36
CA LEU A 519 19.86 44.49 -15.92
C LEU A 519 20.93 45.38 -15.27
N GLY A 520 20.58 46.61 -14.86
CA GLY A 520 21.44 47.51 -14.10
C GLY A 520 21.63 47.09 -12.64
N HIS A 521 20.65 46.38 -12.07
CA HIS A 521 20.61 46.00 -10.65
C HIS A 521 20.62 44.47 -10.43
N ILE A 522 21.35 43.73 -11.26
CA ILE A 522 21.49 42.26 -11.13
C ILE A 522 21.90 41.83 -9.71
N PRO A 523 22.88 42.48 -9.03
CA PRO A 523 23.26 42.07 -7.67
C PRO A 523 22.08 42.08 -6.69
N GLN A 524 21.16 43.04 -6.83
CA GLN A 524 19.96 43.13 -5.99
C GLN A 524 19.00 41.96 -6.24
N LEU A 525 18.79 41.58 -7.50
CA LEU A 525 17.99 40.40 -7.84
C LEU A 525 18.61 39.11 -7.27
N GLN A 526 19.95 39.01 -7.29
CA GLN A 526 20.66 37.87 -6.71
C GLN A 526 20.55 37.85 -5.18
N GLU A 527 20.65 39.01 -4.53
CA GLU A 527 20.53 39.15 -3.08
C GLU A 527 19.19 38.64 -2.55
N PHE A 528 18.09 38.87 -3.29
CA PHE A 528 16.77 38.33 -2.94
C PHE A 528 16.74 36.81 -2.74
N TYR A 529 17.63 36.07 -3.41
CA TYR A 529 17.68 34.61 -3.41
C TYR A 529 19.00 34.03 -2.90
N ALA A 530 19.89 34.86 -2.34
CA ALA A 530 21.22 34.45 -1.90
C ALA A 530 21.18 33.51 -0.68
N LEU A 531 20.24 33.73 0.26
CA LEU A 531 20.07 32.90 1.46
C LEU A 531 19.29 31.62 1.19
N SER A 532 18.24 31.72 0.36
CA SER A 532 17.41 30.59 -0.03
C SER A 532 17.20 30.64 -1.53
N PRO A 533 17.70 29.64 -2.29
CA PRO A 533 17.48 29.59 -3.72
C PRO A 533 15.99 29.43 -4.04
N LEU A 534 15.61 29.92 -5.22
CA LEU A 534 14.27 29.78 -5.76
C LEU A 534 13.98 28.30 -6.04
N GLY A 535 13.09 27.70 -5.24
CA GLY A 535 12.83 26.26 -5.29
C GLY A 535 11.90 25.83 -6.43
N SER A 536 11.90 24.53 -6.76
CA SER A 536 10.99 23.95 -7.76
C SER A 536 9.90 23.10 -7.11
N ARG A 537 8.67 23.23 -7.62
CA ARG A 537 7.54 22.34 -7.35
C ARG A 537 7.11 21.64 -8.63
N ILE A 538 6.70 20.39 -8.45
CA ILE A 538 6.28 19.52 -9.54
C ILE A 538 5.03 18.78 -9.10
N GLY A 539 3.93 18.95 -9.82
CA GLY A 539 2.61 18.43 -9.46
C GLY A 539 1.87 17.83 -10.66
N THR A 540 0.75 17.16 -10.40
CA THR A 540 -0.08 16.60 -11.46
C THR A 540 -1.36 17.38 -11.74
N ASP A 541 -1.77 18.28 -10.85
CA ASP A 541 -3.10 18.87 -10.81
C ASP A 541 -4.24 17.83 -10.82
N SER A 542 -3.98 16.65 -10.23
CA SER A 542 -4.92 15.53 -10.33
C SER A 542 -6.20 15.81 -9.55
N THR A 543 -7.33 15.79 -10.27
CA THR A 543 -8.68 15.94 -9.71
C THR A 543 -9.42 14.61 -9.55
N SER A 544 -8.87 13.50 -10.06
CA SER A 544 -9.53 12.18 -10.21
C SER A 544 -10.84 12.19 -11.02
N ARG A 545 -11.09 13.28 -11.75
CA ARG A 545 -12.29 13.54 -12.56
C ARG A 545 -11.99 13.63 -14.06
N SER A 546 -10.75 13.94 -14.42
CA SER A 546 -10.39 14.10 -15.83
C SER A 546 -10.05 12.77 -16.47
N HIS A 547 -10.67 12.51 -17.62
CA HIS A 547 -10.48 11.27 -18.36
C HIS A 547 -9.19 11.28 -19.18
N HIS A 548 -8.68 12.43 -19.63
CA HIS A 548 -7.54 12.52 -20.55
C HIS A 548 -6.17 12.71 -19.88
N THR A 549 -6.10 12.66 -18.54
CA THR A 549 -4.86 12.93 -17.79
C THR A 549 -4.43 11.73 -16.95
N HIS A 550 -3.11 11.54 -16.83
CA HIS A 550 -2.53 10.57 -15.90
C HIS A 550 -2.98 10.88 -14.46
N GLY A 551 -3.27 9.84 -13.67
CA GLY A 551 -3.66 10.01 -12.26
C GLY A 551 -2.51 10.52 -11.38
N MET A 552 -2.87 11.05 -10.20
CA MET A 552 -1.96 11.54 -9.15
C MET A 552 -0.70 10.69 -8.96
N GLY A 553 0.42 11.37 -8.71
CA GLY A 553 1.66 10.80 -8.18
C GLY A 553 2.80 10.68 -9.19
N LEU A 554 3.99 11.06 -8.74
CA LEU A 554 5.25 11.00 -9.48
C LEU A 554 6.32 10.32 -8.62
N VAL A 555 7.29 9.67 -9.25
CA VAL A 555 8.40 9.02 -8.52
C VAL A 555 9.71 9.12 -9.28
N PHE A 556 10.78 9.35 -8.53
CA PHE A 556 12.14 9.30 -9.08
C PHE A 556 12.62 7.86 -9.26
N VAL A 557 13.07 7.52 -10.47
CA VAL A 557 13.39 6.15 -10.88
C VAL A 557 14.51 5.52 -10.05
N GLU A 558 15.51 6.30 -9.66
CA GLU A 558 16.70 5.88 -8.91
C GLU A 558 16.35 5.37 -7.52
N THR A 559 15.26 5.90 -6.94
CA THR A 559 14.81 5.55 -5.59
C THR A 559 14.04 4.23 -5.55
N LEU A 560 13.69 3.67 -6.71
CA LEU A 560 12.94 2.42 -6.82
C LEU A 560 13.84 1.18 -6.72
N PRO A 561 13.29 0.00 -6.41
CA PRO A 561 14.03 -1.26 -6.45
C PRO A 561 14.56 -1.57 -7.87
N PRO A 562 15.68 -2.31 -8.00
CA PRO A 562 16.26 -2.64 -9.31
C PRO A 562 15.29 -3.34 -10.28
N LYS A 563 14.37 -4.16 -9.76
CA LYS A 563 13.35 -4.85 -10.57
C LYS A 563 12.29 -3.89 -11.13
N ALA A 564 11.87 -2.91 -10.33
CA ALA A 564 10.96 -1.86 -10.79
C ALA A 564 11.65 -1.01 -11.88
N ARG A 565 12.93 -0.66 -11.69
CA ARG A 565 13.72 0.05 -12.70
C ARG A 565 13.88 -0.76 -13.99
N ALA A 566 14.11 -2.07 -13.89
CA ALA A 566 14.17 -2.94 -15.06
C ALA A 566 12.84 -2.98 -15.81
N ALA A 567 11.71 -3.08 -15.09
CA ALA A 567 10.38 -3.05 -15.68
C ALA A 567 10.11 -1.74 -16.45
N LEU A 568 10.48 -0.59 -15.87
CA LEU A 568 10.38 0.71 -16.53
C LEU A 568 11.25 0.86 -17.79
N ARG A 569 12.32 0.06 -17.92
CA ARG A 569 13.22 0.07 -19.11
C ARG A 569 12.79 -0.93 -20.19
N SER A 570 12.15 -2.03 -19.79
CA SER A 570 11.84 -3.15 -20.68
C SER A 570 10.44 -3.08 -21.30
N GLU A 571 9.51 -2.37 -20.66
CA GLU A 571 8.16 -2.20 -21.20
C GLU A 571 8.19 -1.11 -22.28
N ASP A 572 7.67 -1.41 -23.47
CA ASP A 572 7.23 -0.39 -24.44
C ASP A 572 6.22 0.48 -23.69
N ASN A 573 6.66 1.65 -23.24
CA ASN A 573 6.15 2.32 -22.05
C ASN A 573 4.84 3.10 -22.31
N SER A 574 3.89 2.50 -23.04
CA SER A 574 2.59 3.11 -23.36
C SER A 574 1.74 3.40 -22.12
N LEU A 575 2.12 2.88 -20.95
CA LEU A 575 1.36 2.96 -19.70
C LEU A 575 1.90 4.00 -18.72
N ARG A 576 3.16 4.43 -18.81
CA ARG A 576 3.77 5.37 -17.87
C ARG A 576 4.62 6.39 -18.61
N LEU A 577 4.37 7.66 -18.33
CA LEU A 577 5.10 8.75 -18.96
C LEU A 577 6.37 9.06 -18.14
N THR A 578 7.51 9.08 -18.81
CA THR A 578 8.73 9.68 -18.27
C THR A 578 8.68 11.16 -18.59
N LEU A 579 8.64 12.00 -17.55
CA LEU A 579 8.51 13.44 -17.69
C LEU A 579 9.86 14.04 -18.12
N PRO A 580 9.88 15.14 -18.88
CA PRO A 580 11.11 15.82 -19.30
C PRO A 580 11.70 16.67 -18.16
N VAL A 581 11.76 16.10 -16.94
CA VAL A 581 12.28 16.76 -15.74
C VAL A 581 13.34 15.87 -15.11
N HIS A 582 14.52 16.43 -14.90
CA HIS A 582 15.65 15.77 -14.26
C HIS A 582 16.00 16.47 -12.96
N THR A 583 16.35 15.72 -11.93
CA THR A 583 16.88 16.23 -10.65
C THR A 583 17.93 15.27 -10.14
N ASP A 584 19.09 15.75 -9.71
CA ASP A 584 20.13 14.87 -9.21
C ASP A 584 19.76 14.25 -7.86
N ILE A 585 20.02 12.95 -7.75
CA ILE A 585 19.67 12.14 -6.58
C ILE A 585 20.93 11.50 -6.04
N TYR A 586 21.20 11.70 -4.76
CA TYR A 586 22.30 11.03 -4.07
C TYR A 586 21.78 10.00 -3.06
N ARG A 587 22.58 8.95 -2.85
CA ARG A 587 22.30 7.90 -1.89
C ARG A 587 23.20 8.07 -0.67
N PHE A 588 22.62 8.03 0.52
CA PHE A 588 23.38 8.07 1.77
C PHE A 588 23.14 6.83 2.63
N THR A 589 24.06 6.57 3.56
CA THR A 589 23.94 5.48 4.54
C THR A 589 24.45 5.97 5.88
N HIS A 590 23.57 5.99 6.89
CA HIS A 590 23.91 6.32 8.28
C HIS A 590 24.11 5.04 9.08
N TYR A 591 25.11 5.05 9.97
CA TYR A 591 25.37 3.98 10.91
C TYR A 591 25.14 4.53 12.32
N HIS A 592 24.10 4.05 12.99
CA HIS A 592 23.81 4.41 14.37
C HIS A 592 24.46 3.42 15.31
N GLU A 593 25.20 3.94 16.29
CA GLU A 593 25.75 3.11 17.35
C GLU A 593 24.62 2.45 18.16
N PRO A 594 24.79 1.17 18.56
CA PRO A 594 23.79 0.46 19.33
C PRO A 594 23.70 1.09 20.73
N ALA A 595 22.47 1.28 21.22
CA ALA A 595 22.23 1.87 22.54
C ALA A 595 22.72 0.99 23.71
N GLN A 596 22.96 -0.31 23.47
CA GLN A 596 23.44 -1.26 24.48
C GLN A 596 24.90 -1.65 24.24
N PRO A 597 25.68 -1.92 25.32
CA PRO A 597 27.08 -2.30 25.21
C PRO A 597 27.25 -3.60 24.42
N GLN A 598 28.01 -3.53 23.32
CA GLN A 598 28.29 -4.68 22.46
C GLN A 598 29.20 -5.70 23.17
N PRO A 599 29.05 -7.01 22.90
CA PRO A 599 29.98 -8.05 23.31
C PRO A 599 31.43 -7.73 22.94
N TRP A 600 32.37 -8.16 23.78
CA TRP A 600 33.79 -7.88 23.60
C TRP A 600 34.35 -8.35 22.25
N TRP A 601 33.87 -9.49 21.74
CA TRP A 601 34.30 -10.04 20.45
C TRP A 601 33.86 -9.16 19.26
N GLN A 602 32.69 -8.51 19.32
CA GLN A 602 32.26 -7.56 18.29
C GLN A 602 33.14 -6.33 18.28
N ARG A 603 33.51 -5.81 19.46
CA ARG A 603 34.44 -4.67 19.59
C ARG A 603 35.82 -4.99 19.02
N LEU A 604 36.31 -6.23 19.19
CA LEU A 604 37.57 -6.67 18.62
C LEU A 604 37.48 -6.75 17.09
N LEU A 605 36.42 -7.33 16.54
CA LEU A 605 36.20 -7.43 15.09
C LEU A 605 36.07 -6.05 14.42
N ARG A 606 35.50 -5.05 15.09
CA ARG A 606 35.43 -3.67 14.58
C ARG A 606 36.79 -3.00 14.37
N ARG A 607 37.86 -3.51 14.99
CA ARG A 607 39.24 -3.01 14.75
C ARG A 607 39.82 -3.48 13.41
N ILE A 608 39.20 -4.48 12.78
CA ILE A 608 39.63 -4.98 11.46
C ILE A 608 39.15 -4.00 10.38
N PRO A 609 40.02 -3.59 9.44
CA PRO A 609 39.62 -2.74 8.32
C PRO A 609 38.41 -3.31 7.57
N GLY A 610 37.38 -2.50 7.36
CA GLY A 610 36.12 -2.91 6.71
C GLY A 610 35.03 -3.45 7.65
N LEU A 611 35.35 -3.78 8.91
CA LEU A 611 34.39 -4.26 9.92
C LEU A 611 34.02 -3.21 10.99
N GLY A 612 34.49 -1.96 10.85
CA GLY A 612 34.27 -0.89 11.84
C GLY A 612 32.81 -0.64 12.23
N ASN A 613 31.88 -0.89 11.30
CA ASN A 613 30.43 -0.69 11.52
C ASN A 613 29.70 -1.97 11.94
N LEU A 614 30.42 -3.04 12.30
CA LEU A 614 29.83 -4.33 12.64
C LEU A 614 28.96 -4.23 13.90
N GLY A 615 27.64 -4.37 13.74
CA GLY A 615 26.70 -4.26 14.85
C GLY A 615 26.09 -2.86 15.04
N CYS A 616 26.46 -1.88 14.20
CA CYS A 616 25.74 -0.61 14.10
C CYS A 616 24.42 -0.80 13.35
N HIS A 617 23.38 -0.08 13.77
CA HIS A 617 22.11 -0.05 13.04
C HIS A 617 22.27 0.80 11.77
N ARG A 618 22.13 0.16 10.61
CA ARG A 618 22.34 0.81 9.31
C ARG A 618 21.01 1.34 8.76
N VAL A 619 20.94 2.65 8.53
CA VAL A 619 19.82 3.33 7.86
C VAL A 619 20.27 3.78 6.48
N ARG A 620 19.47 3.52 5.46
CA ARG A 620 19.73 3.95 4.07
C ARG A 620 18.65 4.91 3.63
N GLY A 621 19.05 5.95 2.91
CA GLY A 621 18.11 6.92 2.37
C GLY A 621 18.62 7.57 1.09
N TRP A 622 17.76 8.42 0.56
CA TRP A 622 17.98 9.17 -0.67
C TRP A 622 17.83 10.65 -0.37
N GLY A 623 18.70 11.48 -0.96
CA GLY A 623 18.58 12.93 -0.92
C GLY A 623 18.42 13.50 -2.32
N LEU A 624 17.73 14.63 -2.40
CA LEU A 624 17.48 15.37 -3.63
C LEU A 624 18.35 16.61 -3.65
N GLU A 625 19.13 16.80 -4.71
CA GLU A 625 19.89 18.03 -4.92
C GLU A 625 18.97 19.05 -5.61
N LYS A 626 18.12 19.73 -4.82
CA LYS A 626 16.99 20.53 -5.33
C LYS A 626 17.39 21.61 -6.35
N ASN A 627 18.61 22.12 -6.27
CA ASN A 627 19.13 23.18 -7.14
C ASN A 627 19.49 22.70 -8.55
N THR A 628 19.54 21.38 -8.78
CA THR A 628 19.91 20.77 -10.08
C THR A 628 18.71 20.52 -10.98
N THR A 629 17.48 20.86 -10.54
CA THR A 629 16.26 20.58 -11.30
C THR A 629 16.30 21.24 -12.68
N SER A 630 16.22 20.44 -13.74
CA SER A 630 16.20 20.89 -15.13
C SER A 630 15.03 20.33 -15.92
N VAL A 631 14.54 21.10 -16.90
CA VAL A 631 13.45 20.71 -17.81
C VAL A 631 13.96 20.69 -19.26
N GLY A 632 13.53 19.71 -20.07
CA GLY A 632 13.70 19.69 -21.54
C GLY A 632 14.45 18.48 -22.14
N HIS A 633 15.27 17.77 -21.37
CA HIS A 633 16.01 16.57 -21.83
C HIS A 633 15.90 15.43 -20.81
N ASP A 634 16.07 14.17 -21.27
CA ASP A 634 16.05 12.90 -20.51
C ASP A 634 15.75 13.04 -19.01
N GLY A 635 14.48 12.92 -18.65
CA GLY A 635 14.08 13.04 -17.25
C GLY A 635 14.18 11.73 -16.48
N ASN A 636 14.31 11.85 -15.16
CA ASN A 636 14.37 10.74 -14.22
C ASN A 636 13.11 10.61 -13.35
N LEU A 637 12.04 11.30 -13.74
CA LEU A 637 10.75 11.33 -13.06
C LEU A 637 9.69 10.60 -13.89
N VAL A 638 8.97 9.67 -13.28
CA VAL A 638 7.96 8.84 -13.95
C VAL A 638 6.60 8.95 -13.27
N THR A 639 5.52 8.93 -14.04
CA THR A 639 4.15 8.94 -13.52
C THR A 639 3.81 7.64 -12.77
N LEU A 640 3.14 7.77 -11.61
CA LEU A 640 2.64 6.64 -10.84
C LEU A 640 1.32 6.09 -11.39
N GLY A 641 0.46 6.97 -11.90
CA GLY A 641 -0.75 6.62 -12.65
C GLY A 641 -0.44 6.35 -14.12
N GLY A 642 -1.23 5.45 -14.73
CA GLY A 642 -1.14 5.14 -16.16
C GLY A 642 -2.42 5.46 -16.93
N VAL A 643 -2.25 5.73 -18.22
CA VAL A 643 -3.35 5.89 -19.18
C VAL A 643 -3.38 4.69 -20.12
N ASP A 644 -4.53 4.42 -20.73
CA ASP A 644 -4.62 3.42 -21.79
C ASP A 644 -4.10 3.97 -23.14
N ALA A 645 -4.18 3.15 -24.20
CA ALA A 645 -3.76 3.54 -25.54
C ALA A 645 -4.60 4.69 -26.14
N LYS A 646 -5.76 5.00 -25.55
CA LYS A 646 -6.62 6.14 -25.93
C LYS A 646 -6.34 7.39 -25.07
N GLY A 647 -5.35 7.35 -24.18
CA GLY A 647 -5.05 8.44 -23.25
C GLY A 647 -6.04 8.55 -22.08
N VAL A 648 -6.90 7.55 -21.87
CA VAL A 648 -7.91 7.55 -20.81
C VAL A 648 -7.32 7.04 -19.50
N ASN A 649 -7.58 7.76 -18.42
CA ASN A 649 -7.16 7.37 -17.07
C ASN A 649 -7.81 6.04 -16.65
N ARG A 650 -6.97 5.01 -16.43
CA ARG A 650 -7.44 3.66 -16.12
C ARG A 650 -8.07 3.52 -14.74
N GLU A 651 -7.90 4.47 -13.81
CA GLU A 651 -8.63 4.45 -12.53
C GLU A 651 -10.16 4.52 -12.71
N MET A 652 -10.61 5.06 -13.85
CA MET A 652 -12.02 5.15 -14.22
C MET A 652 -12.48 3.95 -15.06
N GLN A 653 -11.57 3.15 -15.59
CA GLN A 653 -11.90 1.91 -16.27
C GLN A 653 -12.07 0.80 -15.23
N GLN A 654 -13.20 0.09 -15.28
CA GLN A 654 -13.27 -1.21 -14.60
C GLN A 654 -12.17 -2.07 -15.20
N THR A 655 -11.25 -2.60 -14.38
CA THR A 655 -10.30 -3.61 -14.84
C THR A 655 -11.10 -4.63 -15.63
N PRO A 656 -10.82 -4.86 -16.92
CA PRO A 656 -11.53 -5.87 -17.67
C PRO A 656 -11.22 -7.20 -16.98
N GLY A 657 -12.17 -7.66 -16.16
CA GLY A 657 -12.22 -9.06 -15.78
C GLY A 657 -12.37 -9.89 -17.05
N PRO A 658 -12.02 -11.19 -17.01
CA PRO A 658 -12.35 -12.07 -18.13
C PRO A 658 -13.80 -11.81 -18.54
N GLU A 659 -14.05 -11.61 -19.84
CA GLU A 659 -15.40 -11.39 -20.34
C GLU A 659 -16.31 -12.49 -19.79
N LYS A 660 -17.59 -12.15 -19.51
CA LYS A 660 -18.57 -13.09 -18.97
C LYS A 660 -18.64 -14.33 -19.86
N GLY A 661 -17.87 -15.38 -19.52
CA GLY A 661 -17.85 -16.64 -20.27
C GLY A 661 -16.51 -17.35 -20.46
N GLU A 662 -15.34 -16.72 -20.29
CA GLU A 662 -14.08 -17.31 -20.76
C GLU A 662 -13.00 -17.54 -19.68
N ILE A 663 -13.31 -18.31 -18.63
CA ILE A 663 -12.25 -18.96 -17.85
C ILE A 663 -12.13 -20.39 -18.39
N PRO A 664 -11.03 -20.75 -19.09
CA PRO A 664 -10.85 -22.10 -19.62
C PRO A 664 -10.93 -23.15 -18.52
N PHE A 665 -11.44 -24.33 -18.85
CA PHE A 665 -11.49 -25.51 -17.96
C PHE A 665 -10.12 -25.85 -17.35
N TRP A 666 -9.04 -25.52 -18.06
CA TRP A 666 -7.66 -25.58 -17.56
C TRP A 666 -7.05 -24.18 -17.55
N SER A 667 -7.15 -23.50 -16.41
CA SER A 667 -6.32 -22.34 -16.11
C SER A 667 -5.39 -22.66 -14.94
N PRO A 668 -4.07 -22.83 -15.18
CA PRO A 668 -3.10 -23.03 -14.11
C PRO A 668 -3.08 -21.92 -13.05
N GLU A 669 -3.58 -20.73 -13.39
CA GLU A 669 -3.59 -19.55 -12.51
C GLU A 669 -4.70 -19.59 -11.45
N TYR A 670 -5.83 -20.24 -11.76
CA TYR A 670 -7.03 -20.29 -10.91
C TYR A 670 -7.35 -21.69 -10.39
N MET A 671 -6.48 -22.67 -10.65
CA MET A 671 -6.70 -24.06 -10.23
C MET A 671 -6.68 -24.19 -8.71
N ASN A 672 -7.53 -25.07 -8.19
CA ASN A 672 -7.62 -25.33 -6.75
C ASN A 672 -6.24 -25.70 -6.14
N SER A 673 -5.90 -25.08 -5.01
CA SER A 673 -4.62 -25.21 -4.33
C SER A 673 -4.32 -26.66 -3.93
N ASP A 674 -5.31 -27.45 -3.52
CA ASP A 674 -5.10 -28.84 -3.11
C ASP A 674 -4.75 -29.71 -4.32
N ILE A 675 -5.39 -29.46 -5.47
CA ILE A 675 -5.07 -30.14 -6.74
C ILE A 675 -3.66 -29.76 -7.20
N VAL A 676 -3.31 -28.47 -7.16
CA VAL A 676 -1.95 -27.99 -7.46
C VAL A 676 -0.92 -28.67 -6.57
N ASN A 677 -1.21 -28.82 -5.27
CA ASN A 677 -0.30 -29.49 -4.33
C ASN A 677 -0.13 -30.98 -4.66
N VAL A 678 -1.22 -31.69 -5.00
CA VAL A 678 -1.16 -33.10 -5.42
C VAL A 678 -0.37 -33.25 -6.71
N LEU A 679 -0.62 -32.41 -7.71
CA LEU A 679 0.11 -32.43 -8.99
C LEU A 679 1.59 -32.15 -8.79
N LYS A 680 1.97 -31.22 -7.90
CA LYS A 680 3.37 -30.97 -7.53
C LYS A 680 4.01 -32.20 -6.90
N ILE A 681 3.32 -32.85 -5.96
CA ILE A 681 3.84 -34.07 -5.32
C ILE A 681 4.05 -35.17 -6.36
N LEU A 682 3.08 -35.39 -7.25
CA LEU A 682 3.19 -36.38 -8.34
C LEU A 682 4.31 -36.04 -9.32
N ALA A 683 4.43 -34.78 -9.73
CA ALA A 683 5.47 -34.31 -10.64
C ALA A 683 6.88 -34.42 -10.04
N GLY A 684 7.02 -34.44 -8.71
CA GLY A 684 8.28 -34.77 -8.05
C GLY A 684 8.47 -36.28 -7.85
N PHE A 685 7.39 -37.01 -7.51
CA PHE A 685 7.46 -38.42 -7.15
C PHE A 685 7.78 -39.32 -8.35
N LEU A 686 7.12 -39.09 -9.50
CA LEU A 686 7.31 -39.93 -10.70
C LEU A 686 8.75 -39.90 -11.22
N PRO A 687 9.41 -38.73 -11.40
CA PRO A 687 10.81 -38.70 -11.81
C PRO A 687 11.76 -39.29 -10.78
N ALA A 688 11.49 -39.12 -9.48
CA ALA A 688 12.29 -39.71 -8.42
C ALA A 688 12.21 -41.23 -8.44
N GLN A 689 11.00 -41.79 -8.57
CA GLN A 689 10.80 -43.23 -8.63
C GLN A 689 11.45 -43.83 -9.88
N TRP A 690 11.33 -43.15 -11.03
CA TRP A 690 12.03 -43.54 -12.26
C TRP A 690 13.55 -43.56 -12.04
N ALA A 691 14.13 -42.52 -11.45
CA ALA A 691 15.57 -42.45 -11.18
C ALA A 691 16.05 -43.59 -10.26
N PHE A 692 15.30 -43.90 -9.19
CA PHE A 692 15.63 -45.03 -8.30
C PHE A 692 15.52 -46.39 -8.99
N SER A 693 14.58 -46.55 -9.94
CA SER A 693 14.48 -47.77 -10.73
C SER A 693 15.57 -47.89 -11.80
N TYR A 694 16.08 -46.76 -12.29
CA TYR A 694 17.10 -46.71 -13.33
C TYR A 694 18.51 -46.93 -12.79
N VAL A 695 18.78 -46.41 -11.59
CA VAL A 695 20.04 -46.62 -10.89
C VAL A 695 19.98 -48.00 -10.23
N ASP A 696 20.45 -49.03 -10.93
CA ASP A 696 20.55 -50.41 -10.41
C ASP A 696 21.27 -50.42 -9.04
N GLY A 697 20.49 -50.57 -7.97
CA GLY A 697 20.95 -50.44 -6.59
C GLY A 697 20.26 -51.44 -5.66
N TRP A 698 20.38 -51.22 -4.35
CA TRP A 698 19.72 -52.08 -3.36
C TRP A 698 18.20 -52.12 -3.58
N TRP A 699 17.61 -53.33 -3.59
CA TRP A 699 16.19 -53.54 -3.97
C TRP A 699 15.19 -52.66 -3.19
N VAL A 700 15.48 -52.35 -1.92
CA VAL A 700 14.63 -51.46 -1.12
C VAL A 700 14.61 -50.04 -1.68
N LEU A 701 15.76 -49.52 -2.12
CA LEU A 701 15.83 -48.20 -2.73
C LEU A 701 15.20 -48.18 -4.13
N THR A 702 15.31 -49.26 -4.90
CA THR A 702 14.67 -49.38 -6.21
C THR A 702 13.15 -49.28 -6.11
N TRP A 703 12.52 -49.99 -5.17
CA TRP A 703 11.06 -50.03 -5.04
C TRP A 703 10.47 -48.99 -4.08
N PHE A 704 11.19 -48.60 -3.03
CA PHE A 704 10.71 -47.70 -1.99
C PHE A 704 11.53 -46.41 -1.84
N GLY A 705 12.56 -46.19 -2.66
CA GLY A 705 13.46 -45.04 -2.54
C GLY A 705 12.72 -43.70 -2.59
N ALA A 706 11.81 -43.50 -3.55
CA ALA A 706 11.04 -42.26 -3.63
C ALA A 706 10.15 -42.03 -2.40
N LEU A 707 9.51 -43.09 -1.89
CA LEU A 707 8.68 -43.04 -0.68
C LEU A 707 9.51 -42.66 0.56
N ILE A 708 10.70 -43.27 0.72
CA ILE A 708 11.62 -42.97 1.82
C ILE A 708 12.11 -41.51 1.73
N TRP A 709 12.51 -41.04 0.55
CA TRP A 709 12.95 -39.65 0.36
C TRP A 709 11.86 -38.65 0.72
N PHE A 710 10.63 -38.90 0.25
CA PHE A 710 9.49 -38.04 0.53
C PHE A 710 9.13 -38.07 2.02
N ALA A 711 9.17 -39.24 2.67
CA ALA A 711 8.92 -39.36 4.10
C ALA A 711 9.93 -38.55 4.94
N ILE A 712 11.23 -38.67 4.64
CA ILE A 712 12.29 -37.90 5.33
C ILE A 712 12.04 -36.39 5.17
N THR A 713 11.72 -35.94 3.96
CA THR A 713 11.46 -34.52 3.69
C THR A 713 10.15 -34.03 4.32
N ALA A 714 9.10 -34.86 4.41
CA ALA A 714 7.88 -34.51 5.12
C ALA A 714 8.15 -34.32 6.62
N VAL A 715 8.86 -35.26 7.25
CA VAL A 715 9.28 -35.19 8.67
C VAL A 715 10.13 -33.94 8.92
N ARG A 716 11.06 -33.62 8.00
CA ARG A 716 11.88 -32.41 8.05
C ARG A 716 11.05 -31.13 8.09
N ASN A 717 9.99 -31.01 7.28
CA ASN A 717 9.13 -29.81 7.29
C ASN A 717 8.38 -29.66 8.63
N VAL A 718 8.00 -30.78 9.25
CA VAL A 718 7.44 -30.78 10.61
C VAL A 718 8.48 -30.32 11.63
N GLY A 719 9.72 -30.86 11.56
CA GLY A 719 10.84 -30.45 12.41
C GLY A 719 11.14 -28.96 12.31
N GLN A 720 11.15 -28.41 11.08
CA GLN A 720 11.33 -26.98 10.83
C GLN A 720 10.27 -26.14 11.54
N ALA A 721 8.99 -26.50 11.38
CA ALA A 721 7.88 -25.77 12.00
C ALA A 721 7.97 -25.78 13.53
N VAL A 722 8.39 -26.91 14.13
CA VAL A 722 8.58 -27.06 15.58
C VAL A 722 9.73 -26.17 16.09
N VAL A 723 10.87 -26.16 15.39
CA VAL A 723 12.05 -25.32 15.74
C VAL A 723 11.71 -23.83 15.60
N GLY A 724 11.07 -23.43 14.51
CA GLY A 724 10.65 -22.05 14.26
C GLY A 724 9.65 -21.56 15.32
N GLY A 725 8.56 -22.31 15.52
CA GLY A 725 7.46 -21.96 16.43
C GLY A 725 7.82 -21.98 17.92
N GLY A 726 8.87 -22.71 18.31
CA GLY A 726 9.31 -22.78 19.71
C GLY A 726 8.54 -23.77 20.57
N ALA A 727 7.97 -24.82 19.98
CA ALA A 727 7.14 -25.79 20.70
C ALA A 727 7.89 -26.61 21.78
N PHE A 728 9.24 -26.58 21.80
CA PHE A 728 10.04 -27.19 22.87
C PHE A 728 10.04 -26.38 24.18
N THR A 729 9.56 -25.13 24.19
CA THR A 729 9.43 -24.32 25.41
C THR A 729 8.02 -24.40 25.97
N ARG A 730 7.90 -24.83 27.24
CA ARG A 730 6.64 -25.13 27.96
C ARG A 730 5.51 -24.11 27.72
N SER A 731 4.32 -24.65 27.43
CA SER A 731 3.00 -24.02 27.39
C SER A 731 2.68 -23.20 26.13
N VAL A 732 2.29 -23.89 25.05
CA VAL A 732 1.57 -23.28 23.92
C VAL A 732 0.32 -24.12 23.67
N LEU A 733 -0.86 -23.51 23.77
CA LEU A 733 -2.18 -24.16 23.53
C LEU A 733 -2.38 -24.58 22.05
N VAL A 734 -1.40 -24.32 21.19
CA VAL A 734 -1.47 -24.50 19.74
C VAL A 734 -0.82 -25.83 19.34
N PRO A 735 -1.56 -26.75 18.72
CA PRO A 735 -1.00 -27.99 18.18
C PRO A 735 0.04 -27.70 17.09
N TRP A 736 1.14 -28.47 17.05
CA TRP A 736 2.20 -28.32 16.04
C TRP A 736 1.67 -28.33 14.58
N LYS A 737 0.57 -29.05 14.33
CA LYS A 737 -0.11 -29.13 13.02
C LYS A 737 -0.52 -27.76 12.46
N ARG A 738 -0.80 -26.76 13.32
CA ARG A 738 -1.15 -25.40 12.86
C ARG A 738 0.05 -24.62 12.34
N TYR A 739 1.27 -25.00 12.71
CA TYR A 739 2.50 -24.37 12.20
C TYR A 739 2.98 -24.96 10.87
N VAL A 740 2.39 -26.08 10.42
CA VAL A 740 2.78 -26.75 9.18
C VAL A 740 1.97 -26.20 8.00
N SER A 741 2.66 -25.61 7.04
CA SER A 741 2.07 -25.21 5.75
C SER A 741 2.12 -26.36 4.76
N TRP A 742 0.95 -26.88 4.37
CA TRP A 742 0.83 -27.97 3.40
C TRP A 742 1.31 -27.61 2.01
N SER A 743 1.10 -26.37 1.56
CA SER A 743 1.62 -25.87 0.29
C SER A 743 3.15 -25.78 0.28
N ARG A 744 3.76 -25.28 1.37
CA ARG A 744 5.23 -25.30 1.52
C ARG A 744 5.79 -26.71 1.54
N MET A 745 5.08 -27.66 2.18
CA MET A 745 5.46 -29.07 2.18
C MET A 745 5.41 -29.66 0.77
N ALA A 746 4.33 -29.43 0.02
CA ALA A 746 4.18 -29.89 -1.36
C ALA A 746 5.29 -29.34 -2.27
N ASP A 747 5.65 -28.05 -2.13
CA ASP A 747 6.80 -27.46 -2.83
C ASP A 747 8.11 -28.16 -2.45
N SER A 748 8.37 -28.38 -1.16
CA SER A 748 9.59 -29.06 -0.70
C SER A 748 9.69 -30.51 -1.24
N LEU A 749 8.56 -31.21 -1.33
CA LEU A 749 8.49 -32.57 -1.90
C LEU A 749 8.73 -32.56 -3.41
N PHE A 750 8.16 -31.60 -4.15
CA PHE A 750 8.41 -31.43 -5.59
C PHE A 750 9.90 -31.23 -5.91
N TYR A 751 10.56 -30.27 -5.25
CA TYR A 751 11.99 -30.02 -5.48
C TYR A 751 12.88 -31.17 -4.97
N THR A 752 12.48 -31.88 -3.91
CA THR A 752 13.20 -33.08 -3.49
C THR A 752 13.06 -34.20 -4.51
N GLY A 753 11.90 -34.35 -5.13
CA GLY A 753 11.67 -35.35 -6.16
C GLY A 753 12.49 -35.09 -7.42
N ILE A 754 12.58 -33.83 -7.86
CA ILE A 754 13.38 -33.43 -9.03
C ILE A 754 14.89 -33.56 -8.76
N SER A 755 15.36 -33.39 -7.52
CA SER A 755 16.79 -33.47 -7.23
C SER A 755 17.38 -34.87 -7.41
N VAL A 756 16.57 -35.93 -7.25
CA VAL A 756 17.04 -37.32 -7.41
C VAL A 756 17.53 -37.60 -8.84
N PRO A 757 16.70 -37.47 -9.92
CA PRO A 757 17.18 -37.67 -11.29
C PRO A 757 18.29 -36.69 -11.67
N LEU A 758 18.23 -35.44 -11.19
CA LEU A 758 19.26 -34.45 -11.48
C LEU A 758 20.63 -34.87 -10.94
N LEU A 759 20.71 -35.26 -9.67
CA LEU A 759 21.99 -35.57 -9.02
C LEU A 759 22.49 -36.97 -9.36
N GLU A 760 21.59 -37.97 -9.37
CA GLU A 760 21.97 -39.37 -9.54
C GLU A 760 22.11 -39.78 -11.01
N VAL A 761 21.21 -39.32 -11.89
CA VAL A 761 21.24 -39.74 -13.31
C VAL A 761 22.03 -38.74 -14.15
N VAL A 762 21.65 -37.46 -14.12
CA VAL A 762 22.28 -36.45 -14.98
C VAL A 762 23.71 -36.16 -14.57
N VAL A 763 23.95 -35.88 -13.28
CA VAL A 763 25.28 -35.49 -12.80
C VAL A 763 26.19 -36.71 -12.60
N ARG A 764 25.77 -37.68 -11.77
CA ARG A 764 26.66 -38.81 -11.43
C ARG A 764 26.88 -39.77 -12.60
N LEU A 765 25.82 -40.25 -13.24
CA LEU A 765 25.95 -41.22 -14.34
C LEU A 765 26.36 -40.54 -15.65
N TRP A 766 25.52 -39.66 -16.20
CA TRP A 766 25.76 -39.14 -17.55
C TRP A 766 26.96 -38.18 -17.64
N LEU A 767 27.06 -37.22 -16.71
CA LEU A 767 28.14 -36.22 -16.77
C LEU A 767 29.46 -36.75 -16.24
N LEU A 768 29.49 -37.31 -15.02
CA LEU A 768 30.74 -37.70 -14.38
C LEU A 768 31.24 -39.05 -14.87
N GLN A 769 30.41 -40.09 -14.86
CA GLN A 769 30.83 -41.44 -15.24
C GLN A 769 30.92 -41.62 -16.76
N ASP A 770 29.86 -41.33 -17.52
CA ASP A 770 29.82 -41.63 -18.96
C ASP A 770 30.60 -40.62 -19.80
N PHE A 771 30.51 -39.32 -19.46
CA PHE A 771 31.17 -38.26 -20.24
C PHE A 771 32.59 -37.95 -19.77
N MET A 772 32.84 -37.86 -18.45
CA MET A 772 34.17 -37.53 -17.91
C MET A 772 34.99 -38.76 -17.48
N GLY A 773 34.42 -39.97 -17.49
CA GLY A 773 35.11 -41.20 -17.05
C GLY A 773 35.45 -41.24 -15.56
N LEU A 774 34.86 -40.36 -14.75
CA LEU A 774 35.12 -40.27 -13.31
C LEU A 774 34.10 -41.11 -12.52
N THR A 775 34.55 -42.25 -12.01
CA THR A 775 33.71 -43.07 -11.12
C THR A 775 34.00 -42.78 -9.64
N VAL A 776 33.06 -43.17 -8.77
CA VAL A 776 33.26 -43.11 -7.31
C VAL A 776 34.43 -43.98 -6.87
N GLN A 777 34.76 -45.04 -7.62
CA GLN A 777 35.89 -45.92 -7.32
C GLN A 777 37.23 -45.29 -7.68
N ASP A 778 37.28 -44.48 -8.75
CA ASP A 778 38.53 -43.87 -9.23
C ASP A 778 38.88 -42.56 -8.50
N ASN A 779 37.89 -41.67 -8.31
CA ASN A 779 38.11 -40.37 -7.67
C ASN A 779 36.87 -39.90 -6.89
N ALA A 780 36.60 -40.57 -5.78
CA ALA A 780 35.48 -40.28 -4.88
C ALA A 780 35.41 -38.79 -4.47
N LEU A 781 36.55 -38.17 -4.18
CA LEU A 781 36.60 -36.78 -3.71
C LEU A 781 36.13 -35.80 -4.80
N ALA A 782 36.57 -35.98 -6.05
CA ALA A 782 36.12 -35.15 -7.16
C ALA A 782 34.62 -35.31 -7.44
N VAL A 783 34.14 -36.57 -7.50
CA VAL A 783 32.73 -36.89 -7.76
C VAL A 783 31.81 -36.28 -6.69
N TYR A 784 32.11 -36.51 -5.40
CA TYR A 784 31.29 -35.95 -4.32
C TYR A 784 31.36 -34.42 -4.23
N THR A 785 32.50 -33.81 -4.56
CA THR A 785 32.63 -32.35 -4.58
C THR A 785 31.74 -31.72 -5.66
N VAL A 786 31.76 -32.26 -6.89
CA VAL A 786 30.91 -31.76 -7.99
C VAL A 786 29.42 -31.95 -7.67
N ILE A 787 29.02 -33.13 -7.19
CA ILE A 787 27.63 -33.39 -6.77
C ILE A 787 27.20 -32.42 -5.66
N ALA A 788 28.05 -32.19 -4.65
CA ALA A 788 27.75 -31.28 -3.55
C ALA A 788 27.61 -29.83 -4.04
N MET A 789 28.47 -29.36 -4.95
CA MET A 789 28.38 -28.01 -5.52
C MET A 789 27.08 -27.82 -6.32
N ILE A 790 26.74 -28.77 -7.20
CA ILE A 790 25.51 -28.70 -8.01
C ILE A 790 24.27 -28.77 -7.11
N ASN A 791 24.28 -29.65 -6.11
CA ASN A 791 23.19 -29.72 -5.12
C ASN A 791 23.04 -28.40 -4.36
N SER A 792 24.12 -27.80 -3.88
CA SER A 792 24.10 -26.50 -3.20
C SER A 792 23.55 -25.38 -4.12
N ALA A 793 23.96 -25.34 -5.38
CA ALA A 793 23.44 -24.39 -6.37
C ALA A 793 21.95 -24.59 -6.65
N TYR A 794 21.52 -25.85 -6.85
CA TYR A 794 20.13 -26.24 -7.05
C TYR A 794 19.24 -25.84 -5.86
N ILE A 795 19.70 -26.08 -4.63
CA ILE A 795 18.96 -25.75 -3.41
C ILE A 795 18.82 -24.24 -3.24
N SER A 796 19.93 -23.51 -3.40
CA SER A 796 19.91 -22.05 -3.33
C SER A 796 18.98 -21.47 -4.40
N GLY A 797 19.06 -21.96 -5.64
CA GLY A 797 18.27 -21.50 -6.77
C GLY A 797 16.77 -21.64 -6.56
N HIS A 798 16.28 -22.82 -6.18
CA HIS A 798 14.85 -23.00 -5.96
C HIS A 798 14.35 -22.31 -4.69
N ASN A 799 15.19 -22.13 -3.66
CA ASN A 799 14.82 -21.36 -2.47
C ASN A 799 14.68 -19.86 -2.75
N ILE A 800 15.52 -19.31 -3.65
CA ILE A 800 15.34 -17.95 -4.18
C ILE A 800 14.02 -17.86 -4.95
N TYR A 801 13.72 -18.86 -5.80
CA TYR A 801 12.48 -18.90 -6.57
C TYR A 801 11.22 -18.98 -5.68
N ARG A 802 11.27 -19.78 -4.61
CA ARG A 802 10.20 -19.88 -3.59
C ARG A 802 10.08 -18.62 -2.72
N GLY A 803 11.09 -17.76 -2.71
CA GLY A 803 11.11 -16.53 -1.90
C GLY A 803 11.32 -16.80 -0.41
N LEU A 804 12.15 -17.79 -0.05
CA LEU A 804 12.54 -18.00 1.34
C LEU A 804 13.41 -16.84 1.87
N PRO A 805 13.50 -16.66 3.21
CA PRO A 805 14.38 -15.66 3.80
C PRO A 805 15.83 -15.83 3.36
N LYS A 806 16.58 -14.72 3.25
CA LYS A 806 17.99 -14.73 2.81
C LYS A 806 18.85 -15.62 3.71
N GLU A 807 18.54 -15.66 4.99
CA GLU A 807 19.21 -16.47 5.99
C GLU A 807 19.08 -17.98 5.68
N ALA A 808 17.89 -18.42 5.24
CA ALA A 808 17.66 -19.80 4.83
C ALA A 808 18.40 -20.13 3.51
N ILE A 809 18.38 -19.22 2.53
CA ILE A 809 19.06 -19.41 1.24
C ILE A 809 20.57 -19.57 1.44
N VAL A 810 21.18 -18.65 2.20
CA VAL A 810 22.63 -18.69 2.48
C VAL A 810 22.99 -19.89 3.34
N GLY A 811 22.20 -20.20 4.37
CA GLY A 811 22.46 -21.39 5.20
C GLY A 811 22.40 -22.68 4.38
N ASN A 812 21.39 -22.82 3.52
CA ASN A 812 21.22 -24.00 2.68
C ASN A 812 22.33 -24.15 1.62
N LEU A 813 22.99 -23.05 1.20
CA LEU A 813 24.17 -23.11 0.33
C LEU A 813 25.32 -23.91 0.98
N PHE A 814 25.50 -23.75 2.30
CA PHE A 814 26.53 -24.43 3.09
C PHE A 814 26.04 -25.72 3.77
N ARG A 815 24.81 -26.18 3.46
CA ARG A 815 24.19 -27.36 4.08
C ARG A 815 25.08 -28.59 4.01
N SER A 816 25.67 -28.84 2.84
CA SER A 816 26.53 -30.01 2.59
C SER A 816 27.74 -30.07 3.51
N ALA A 817 28.34 -28.92 3.86
CA ALA A 817 29.49 -28.85 4.76
C ALA A 817 29.13 -29.27 6.19
N LEU A 818 27.90 -28.99 6.63
CA LEU A 818 27.40 -29.36 7.96
C LEU A 818 26.81 -30.78 8.01
N SER A 819 26.25 -31.26 6.90
CA SER A 819 25.62 -32.59 6.85
C SER A 819 26.63 -33.73 6.78
N ILE A 820 27.81 -33.52 6.18
CA ILE A 820 28.84 -34.58 6.05
C ILE A 820 29.30 -35.11 7.42
N PRO A 821 29.76 -34.26 8.38
CA PRO A 821 30.14 -34.74 9.71
C PRO A 821 28.98 -35.41 10.45
N LEU A 822 27.77 -34.87 10.31
CA LEU A 822 26.58 -35.43 10.95
C LEU A 822 26.23 -36.81 10.37
N SER A 823 26.35 -37.00 9.06
CA SER A 823 26.16 -38.30 8.40
C SER A 823 27.14 -39.35 8.91
N MET A 824 28.41 -38.97 9.12
CA MET A 824 29.43 -39.88 9.66
C MET A 824 29.08 -40.30 11.10
N LEU A 825 28.68 -39.34 11.94
CA LEU A 825 28.27 -39.62 13.33
C LEU A 825 27.01 -40.52 13.39
N MET A 826 25.99 -40.21 12.59
CA MET A 826 24.77 -41.03 12.52
C MET A 826 25.07 -42.44 11.99
N GLY A 827 25.95 -42.57 11.00
CA GLY A 827 26.40 -43.86 10.48
C GLY A 827 27.11 -44.70 11.54
N GLN A 828 28.04 -44.11 12.30
CA GLN A 828 28.71 -44.79 13.41
C GLN A 828 27.73 -45.24 14.50
N GLY A 829 26.79 -44.37 14.90
CA GLY A 829 25.77 -44.73 15.89
C GLY A 829 24.85 -45.87 15.43
N LEU A 830 24.50 -45.88 14.15
CA LEU A 830 23.66 -46.93 13.57
C LEU A 830 24.43 -48.25 13.42
N LEU A 831 25.75 -48.20 13.23
CA LEU A 831 26.63 -49.38 13.22
C LEU A 831 26.68 -50.02 14.62
N LEU A 832 26.88 -49.19 15.64
CA LEU A 832 26.84 -49.59 17.05
C LEU A 832 25.51 -50.25 17.41
N CYS A 833 24.40 -49.69 16.93
CA CYS A 833 23.06 -50.25 17.13
C CYS A 833 22.92 -51.64 16.49
N PHE A 834 23.35 -51.81 15.23
CA PHE A 834 23.33 -53.10 14.55
C PHE A 834 24.20 -54.15 15.24
N THR A 835 25.36 -53.76 15.73
CA THR A 835 26.23 -54.66 16.52
C THR A 835 25.58 -55.03 17.87
N ALA A 836 24.90 -54.09 18.54
CA ALA A 836 24.20 -54.36 19.79
C ALA A 836 22.98 -55.28 19.62
N MET A 837 22.28 -55.17 18.49
CA MET A 837 21.14 -56.02 18.13
C MET A 837 21.55 -57.39 17.55
N HIS A 838 22.85 -57.69 17.45
CA HIS A 838 23.38 -58.94 16.90
C HIS A 838 22.86 -59.26 15.48
N LEU A 839 22.69 -58.23 14.66
CA LEU A 839 22.23 -58.41 13.28
C LEU A 839 23.34 -59.04 12.40
N PRO A 840 22.98 -59.91 11.45
CA PRO A 840 23.95 -60.50 10.53
C PRO A 840 24.56 -59.42 9.62
N ASP A 841 25.89 -59.43 9.50
CA ASP A 841 26.72 -58.51 8.70
C ASP A 841 26.37 -57.00 8.86
N PRO A 842 26.66 -56.40 10.05
CA PRO A 842 26.35 -55.00 10.36
C PRO A 842 26.99 -53.98 9.40
N ILE A 843 28.13 -54.30 8.80
CA ILE A 843 28.90 -53.39 7.94
C ILE A 843 28.23 -53.28 6.57
N ASN A 844 27.81 -54.39 5.97
CA ASN A 844 27.09 -54.39 4.71
C ASN A 844 25.70 -53.73 4.87
N LEU A 845 25.01 -54.00 5.99
CA LEU A 845 23.75 -53.33 6.31
C LEU A 845 23.92 -51.80 6.45
N MET A 846 25.03 -51.35 7.04
CA MET A 846 25.40 -49.94 7.11
C MET A 846 25.63 -49.32 5.73
N GLN A 847 26.39 -50.01 4.87
CA GLN A 847 26.67 -49.54 3.51
C GLN A 847 25.40 -49.37 2.69
N ASN A 848 24.46 -50.31 2.78
CA ASN A 848 23.14 -50.22 2.14
C ASN A 848 22.30 -49.05 2.68
N CYS A 849 22.43 -48.73 3.98
CA CYS A 849 21.74 -47.61 4.62
C CYS A 849 22.45 -46.25 4.42
N ALA A 850 23.68 -46.21 3.89
CA ALA A 850 24.50 -44.99 3.86
C ALA A 850 23.82 -43.82 3.13
N ALA A 851 23.13 -44.10 2.01
CA ALA A 851 22.38 -43.09 1.26
C ALA A 851 21.20 -42.52 2.07
N ILE A 852 20.50 -43.37 2.83
CA ILE A 852 19.39 -42.98 3.71
C ILE A 852 19.92 -42.12 4.86
N VAL A 853 21.04 -42.51 5.48
CA VAL A 853 21.70 -41.76 6.57
C VAL A 853 22.19 -40.38 6.07
N SER A 854 22.78 -40.33 4.88
CA SER A 854 23.20 -39.08 4.23
C SER A 854 22.02 -38.15 3.94
N LYS A 855 20.90 -38.67 3.41
CA LYS A 855 19.67 -37.89 3.20
C LYS A 855 19.06 -37.41 4.52
N CYS A 856 18.99 -38.27 5.53
CA CYS A 856 18.43 -37.94 6.84
C CYS A 856 19.24 -36.84 7.54
N SER A 857 20.57 -36.95 7.57
CA SER A 857 21.46 -35.94 8.16
C SER A 857 21.35 -34.59 7.44
N SER A 858 21.34 -34.60 6.10
CA SER A 858 21.15 -33.39 5.29
C SER A 858 19.81 -32.70 5.58
N ASP A 859 18.70 -33.45 5.65
CA ASP A 859 17.38 -32.88 5.94
C ASP A 859 17.24 -32.44 7.40
N MET A 860 17.93 -33.08 8.35
CA MET A 860 18.01 -32.63 9.74
C MET A 860 18.73 -31.28 9.85
N VAL A 861 19.87 -31.11 9.17
CA VAL A 861 20.56 -29.81 9.07
C VAL A 861 19.65 -28.77 8.43
N ALA A 862 18.94 -29.14 7.35
CA ALA A 862 18.00 -28.23 6.68
C ALA A 862 16.84 -27.80 7.60
N SER A 863 16.31 -28.73 8.41
CA SER A 863 15.29 -28.45 9.42
C SER A 863 15.77 -27.42 10.44
N ILE A 864 17.04 -27.50 10.83
CA ILE A 864 17.65 -26.56 11.78
C ILE A 864 17.84 -25.19 11.12
N ILE A 865 18.46 -25.14 9.93
CA ILE A 865 18.73 -23.90 9.19
C ILE A 865 17.44 -23.13 8.91
N GLU A 866 16.45 -23.80 8.31
CA GLU A 866 15.18 -23.14 8.00
C GLU A 866 14.36 -22.85 9.26
N GLY A 867 14.43 -23.72 10.28
CA GLY A 867 13.81 -23.46 11.57
C GLY A 867 14.38 -22.21 12.27
N PHE A 868 15.69 -21.95 12.15
CA PHE A 868 16.30 -20.71 12.63
C PHE A 868 15.89 -19.49 11.82
N ALA A 869 15.76 -19.62 10.49
CA ALA A 869 15.26 -18.56 9.64
C ALA A 869 13.81 -18.20 9.99
N ASP A 870 12.93 -19.20 10.16
CA ASP A 870 11.55 -19.02 10.60
C ASP A 870 11.48 -18.42 12.01
N ARG A 871 12.33 -18.87 12.95
CA ARG A 871 12.46 -18.26 14.28
C ARG A 871 12.78 -16.77 14.19
N ASN A 872 13.78 -16.39 13.38
CA ASN A 872 14.18 -15.00 13.23
C ASN A 872 13.09 -14.16 12.56
N MET A 873 12.33 -14.74 11.63
CA MET A 873 11.14 -14.11 11.06
C MET A 873 10.07 -13.87 12.12
N TYR A 874 9.73 -14.87 12.94
CA TYR A 874 8.76 -14.71 14.03
C TYR A 874 9.21 -13.68 15.06
N LEU A 875 10.49 -13.66 15.45
CA LEU A 875 11.03 -12.66 16.38
C LEU A 875 10.89 -11.24 15.83
N ARG A 876 11.20 -11.02 14.54
CA ARG A 876 11.02 -9.72 13.88
C ARG A 876 9.55 -9.29 13.87
N MET A 877 8.65 -10.20 13.55
CA MET A 877 7.21 -9.94 13.54
C MET A 877 6.69 -9.58 14.93
N ARG A 878 7.03 -10.37 15.94
CA ARG A 878 6.61 -10.11 17.32
C ARG A 878 7.21 -8.82 17.87
N GLN A 879 8.41 -8.46 17.44
CA GLN A 879 8.99 -7.16 17.76
C GLN A 879 8.09 -6.03 17.26
N CYS A 880 7.65 -6.08 16.00
CA CYS A 880 6.70 -5.10 15.45
C CYS A 880 5.35 -5.08 16.18
N ASP A 881 4.78 -6.24 16.49
CA ASP A 881 3.49 -6.32 17.21
C ASP A 881 3.58 -5.68 18.60
N TYR A 882 4.62 -6.04 19.37
CA TYR A 882 4.83 -5.47 20.69
C TYR A 882 5.26 -4.00 20.61
N ASP A 883 6.02 -3.56 19.61
CA ASP A 883 6.34 -2.14 19.42
C ASP A 883 5.08 -1.30 19.25
N SER A 884 4.16 -1.75 18.39
CA SER A 884 2.84 -1.14 18.25
C SER A 884 2.06 -1.18 19.56
N LYS A 885 2.05 -2.33 20.24
CA LYS A 885 1.21 -2.52 21.44
C LYS A 885 1.71 -1.75 22.66
N PHE A 886 3.00 -1.74 22.93
CA PHE A 886 3.60 -0.93 23.99
C PHE A 886 3.36 0.55 23.71
N THR A 887 3.49 1.02 22.46
CA THR A 887 3.16 2.41 22.10
C THR A 887 1.70 2.77 22.44
N GLN A 888 0.75 1.86 22.21
CA GLN A 888 -0.66 2.05 22.59
C GLN A 888 -0.84 2.06 24.11
N ILE A 889 -0.19 1.15 24.83
CA ILE A 889 -0.22 1.08 26.30
C ILE A 889 0.35 2.34 26.91
N TYR A 890 1.45 2.89 26.38
CA TYR A 890 2.02 4.14 26.85
C TYR A 890 1.09 5.33 26.66
N LYS A 891 0.42 5.42 25.50
CA LYS A 891 -0.61 6.46 25.30
C LYS A 891 -1.76 6.29 26.29
N SER A 892 -2.15 5.05 26.61
CA SER A 892 -3.16 4.76 27.63
C SER A 892 -2.68 5.15 29.03
N LEU A 893 -1.44 4.82 29.39
CA LEU A 893 -0.78 5.21 30.63
C LEU A 893 -0.76 6.73 30.81
N THR A 894 -0.28 7.47 29.80
CA THR A 894 -0.27 8.94 29.83
C THR A 894 -1.67 9.51 30.05
N ARG A 895 -2.70 8.95 29.39
CA ARG A 895 -4.09 9.37 29.61
C ARG A 895 -4.54 9.10 31.05
N GLN A 896 -4.16 7.97 31.63
CA GLN A 896 -4.51 7.60 33.01
C GLN A 896 -3.78 8.48 34.04
N GLU A 897 -2.49 8.75 33.86
CA GLU A 897 -1.72 9.69 34.68
C GLU A 897 -2.37 11.09 34.67
N LEU A 898 -2.79 11.56 33.49
CA LEU A 898 -3.53 12.83 33.36
C LEU A 898 -4.91 12.82 34.04
N LEU A 899 -5.57 11.66 34.13
CA LEU A 899 -6.84 11.50 34.84
C LEU A 899 -6.66 11.43 36.37
N PHE A 900 -5.48 11.03 36.85
CA PHE A 900 -5.15 10.85 38.27
C PHE A 900 -3.86 11.57 38.69
N PRO A 901 -3.71 12.89 38.44
CA PRO A 901 -2.43 13.59 38.60
C PRO A 901 -1.90 13.65 40.04
N SER A 902 -2.76 13.42 41.04
CA SER A 902 -2.41 13.45 42.46
C SER A 902 -2.28 12.07 43.11
N LYS A 903 -2.43 10.98 42.34
CA LYS A 903 -2.34 9.61 42.84
C LYS A 903 -1.28 8.84 42.10
N ASP A 904 -0.54 8.00 42.82
CA ASP A 904 0.43 7.08 42.21
C ASP A 904 -0.28 5.85 41.62
N LEU A 905 -0.13 5.65 40.30
CA LEU A 905 -0.73 4.51 39.60
C LEU A 905 -0.19 3.16 40.09
N GLU A 906 1.08 3.06 40.51
CA GLU A 906 1.65 1.81 41.03
C GLU A 906 0.89 1.36 42.29
N THR A 907 0.67 2.30 43.22
CA THR A 907 -0.10 2.05 44.44
C THR A 907 -1.56 1.72 44.14
N MET A 908 -2.21 2.44 43.21
CA MET A 908 -3.60 2.18 42.87
C MET A 908 -3.82 0.78 42.28
N LEU A 909 -2.84 0.23 41.55
CA LEU A 909 -2.93 -1.10 40.92
C LEU A 909 -2.80 -2.26 41.93
N GLN A 910 -2.50 -1.99 43.20
CA GLN A 910 -2.51 -3.00 44.27
C GLN A 910 -3.92 -3.53 44.57
N ASP A 911 -4.96 -2.69 44.41
CA ASP A 911 -6.37 -3.11 44.39
C ASP A 911 -6.97 -2.89 42.98
N PRO A 912 -6.93 -3.92 42.11
CA PRO A 912 -7.45 -3.81 40.76
C PRO A 912 -8.94 -3.49 40.69
N ALA A 913 -9.74 -3.91 41.68
CA ALA A 913 -11.18 -3.72 41.68
C ALA A 913 -11.56 -2.27 42.01
N GLU A 914 -10.86 -1.66 42.97
CA GLU A 914 -11.01 -0.24 43.28
C GLU A 914 -10.50 0.64 42.14
N TYR A 915 -9.33 0.30 41.59
CA TYR A 915 -8.78 0.99 40.43
C TYR A 915 -9.73 0.98 39.23
N TRP A 916 -10.27 -0.19 38.89
CA TRP A 916 -11.25 -0.34 37.82
C TRP A 916 -12.48 0.55 38.05
N ARG A 917 -13.05 0.55 39.26
CA ARG A 917 -14.22 1.38 39.60
C ARG A 917 -13.92 2.87 39.42
N MET A 918 -12.76 3.35 39.88
CA MET A 918 -12.34 4.74 39.69
C MET A 918 -12.13 5.09 38.22
N LEU A 919 -11.42 4.25 37.47
CA LEU A 919 -11.12 4.48 36.05
C LEU A 919 -12.40 4.45 35.21
N TYR A 920 -13.24 3.44 35.38
CA TYR A 920 -14.51 3.30 34.66
C TYR A 920 -15.49 4.41 34.99
N GLY A 921 -15.50 4.89 36.25
CA GLY A 921 -16.31 6.02 36.69
C GLY A 921 -15.88 7.35 36.06
N LYS A 922 -14.58 7.59 35.92
CA LYS A 922 -14.05 8.81 35.28
C LYS A 922 -14.10 8.77 33.75
N ASP A 923 -13.69 7.65 33.16
CA ASP A 923 -13.52 7.50 31.72
C ASP A 923 -13.71 6.04 31.29
N ARG A 924 -14.96 5.72 30.89
CA ARG A 924 -15.33 4.38 30.39
C ARG A 924 -14.52 3.97 29.17
N ALA A 925 -14.15 4.91 28.29
CA ALA A 925 -13.40 4.60 27.08
C ALA A 925 -11.96 4.21 27.43
N ALA A 926 -11.31 4.92 28.36
CA ALA A 926 -9.98 4.55 28.84
C ALA A 926 -9.97 3.17 29.52
N ALA A 927 -11.00 2.87 30.33
CA ALA A 927 -11.17 1.57 30.97
C ALA A 927 -11.34 0.42 29.95
N ARG A 928 -12.17 0.62 28.91
CA ARG A 928 -12.34 -0.37 27.82
C ARG A 928 -11.06 -0.57 27.02
N GLN A 929 -10.31 0.51 26.74
CA GLN A 929 -9.04 0.45 26.00
C GLN A 929 -7.97 -0.33 26.76
N ILE A 930 -7.80 -0.12 28.07
CA ILE A 930 -6.78 -0.86 28.83
C ILE A 930 -7.08 -2.36 28.84
N VAL A 931 -8.34 -2.77 29.08
CA VAL A 931 -8.73 -4.19 29.03
C VAL A 931 -8.49 -4.78 27.63
N THR A 932 -8.82 -4.03 26.58
CA THR A 932 -8.55 -4.43 25.19
C THR A 932 -7.07 -4.71 24.97
N HIS A 933 -6.19 -3.83 25.46
CA HIS A 933 -4.75 -4.03 25.33
C HIS A 933 -4.25 -5.26 26.10
N LEU A 934 -4.76 -5.48 27.32
CA LEU A 934 -4.37 -6.62 28.15
C LEU A 934 -4.85 -7.96 27.59
N LEU A 935 -6.07 -8.01 27.02
CA LEU A 935 -6.60 -9.21 26.36
C LEU A 935 -5.78 -9.60 25.13
N ASP A 936 -5.36 -8.61 24.33
CA ASP A 936 -4.47 -8.86 23.20
C ASP A 936 -3.11 -9.40 23.65
N MET A 937 -2.50 -8.82 24.68
CA MET A 937 -1.22 -9.30 25.19
C MET A 937 -1.33 -10.73 25.76
N MET A 938 -2.43 -11.04 26.45
CA MET A 938 -2.71 -12.39 26.93
C MET A 938 -2.88 -13.36 25.75
N TYR A 939 -3.60 -12.97 24.71
CA TYR A 939 -3.74 -13.78 23.51
C TYR A 939 -2.38 -14.04 22.83
N MET A 940 -1.62 -12.96 22.59
CA MET A 940 -0.29 -13.04 21.99
C MET A 940 0.63 -13.96 22.78
N TRP A 941 0.61 -13.87 24.11
CA TRP A 941 1.42 -14.71 25.01
C TRP A 941 1.23 -16.21 24.77
N TYR A 942 -0.01 -16.66 24.54
CA TYR A 942 -0.33 -18.09 24.38
C TYR A 942 -0.36 -18.58 22.93
N TYR A 943 -0.80 -17.76 21.98
CA TYR A 943 -1.06 -18.20 20.61
C TYR A 943 0.01 -17.77 19.61
N GLN A 944 0.70 -16.65 19.86
CA GLN A 944 1.64 -16.11 18.89
C GLN A 944 3.06 -16.65 19.12
N PRO A 945 3.74 -17.17 18.08
CA PRO A 945 5.04 -17.81 18.22
C PRO A 945 6.09 -16.81 18.70
N ARG A 946 6.89 -17.20 19.69
CA ARG A 946 7.98 -16.38 20.28
C ARG A 946 7.53 -15.08 20.95
N ALA A 947 6.22 -14.86 21.17
CA ALA A 947 5.71 -13.63 21.77
C ALA A 947 6.26 -13.40 23.21
N ARG A 948 6.25 -14.44 24.05
CA ARG A 948 6.81 -14.39 25.42
C ARG A 948 8.28 -13.96 25.47
N GLU A 949 9.09 -14.41 24.50
CA GLU A 949 10.51 -14.04 24.40
C GLU A 949 10.68 -12.55 24.11
N VAL A 950 9.91 -12.01 23.16
CA VAL A 950 9.94 -10.59 22.80
C VAL A 950 9.36 -9.70 23.89
N PHE A 951 8.24 -10.11 24.50
CA PHE A 951 7.63 -9.40 25.63
C PHE A 951 8.66 -9.15 26.74
N TRP A 952 9.40 -10.19 27.16
CA TRP A 952 10.41 -10.03 28.20
C TRP A 952 11.60 -9.20 27.76
N ARG A 953 12.05 -9.31 26.50
CA ARG A 953 13.10 -8.42 25.97
C ARG A 953 12.68 -6.96 26.06
N LYS A 954 11.41 -6.64 25.76
CA LYS A 954 10.85 -5.30 25.90
C LYS A 954 10.77 -4.87 27.35
N MET A 955 10.18 -5.68 28.23
CA MET A 955 10.09 -5.38 29.66
C MET A 955 11.46 -5.13 30.30
N CYS A 956 12.50 -5.90 29.94
CA CYS A 956 13.86 -5.70 30.45
C CYS A 956 14.53 -4.42 29.93
N ALA A 957 14.02 -3.79 28.88
CA ALA A 957 14.52 -2.53 28.35
C ALA A 957 13.84 -1.30 28.99
N LEU A 958 12.70 -1.46 29.66
CA LEU A 958 11.94 -0.35 30.25
C LEU A 958 12.56 0.21 31.53
N PRO A 959 12.28 1.45 31.93
CA PRO A 959 12.56 1.95 33.28
C PRO A 959 11.86 1.11 34.37
N GLN A 960 12.40 1.08 35.59
CA GLN A 960 11.87 0.23 36.66
C GLN A 960 10.43 0.56 37.04
N GLU A 961 10.07 1.85 37.10
CA GLU A 961 8.71 2.33 37.43
C GLU A 961 7.70 1.84 36.40
N GLU A 962 7.96 2.07 35.11
CA GLU A 962 7.09 1.62 34.02
C GLU A 962 6.90 0.09 34.03
N ARG A 963 7.94 -0.69 34.34
CA ARG A 963 7.83 -2.15 34.44
C ARG A 963 6.79 -2.55 35.49
N ARG A 964 6.79 -1.90 36.66
CA ARG A 964 5.89 -2.23 37.76
C ARG A 964 4.46 -1.87 37.43
N ILE A 965 4.23 -0.69 36.85
CA ILE A 965 2.89 -0.27 36.44
C ILE A 965 2.34 -1.21 35.36
N VAL A 966 3.10 -1.51 34.31
CA VAL A 966 2.65 -2.40 33.22
C VAL A 966 2.34 -3.81 33.76
N ILE A 967 3.19 -4.38 34.62
CA ILE A 967 2.92 -5.68 35.25
C ILE A 967 1.69 -5.62 36.16
N GLY A 968 1.54 -4.54 36.93
CA GLY A 968 0.40 -4.29 37.80
C GLY A 968 -0.91 -4.23 37.03
N MET A 969 -0.95 -3.58 35.87
CA MET A 969 -2.12 -3.48 35.00
C MET A 969 -2.69 -4.85 34.60
N HIS A 970 -1.84 -5.85 34.35
CA HIS A 970 -2.32 -7.20 34.03
C HIS A 970 -3.13 -7.84 35.16
N ALA A 971 -3.06 -7.34 36.40
CA ALA A 971 -3.92 -7.81 37.49
C ALA A 971 -5.41 -7.56 37.22
N LEU A 972 -5.75 -6.54 36.42
CA LEU A 972 -7.13 -6.27 35.98
C LEU A 972 -7.76 -7.44 35.24
N LEU A 973 -6.96 -8.30 34.58
CA LEU A 973 -7.47 -9.52 33.95
C LEU A 973 -8.10 -10.52 34.94
N SER A 974 -7.90 -10.34 36.25
CA SER A 974 -8.53 -11.15 37.30
C SER A 974 -9.98 -10.75 37.58
N LEU A 975 -10.44 -9.60 37.06
CA LEU A 975 -11.81 -9.10 37.20
C LEU A 975 -12.77 -9.79 36.22
N GLU A 976 -13.09 -11.05 36.51
CA GLU A 976 -13.87 -11.94 35.64
C GLU A 976 -15.23 -11.37 35.27
N ARG A 977 -15.94 -10.77 36.23
CA ARG A 977 -17.29 -10.25 36.01
C ARG A 977 -17.24 -9.05 35.06
N GLU A 978 -16.40 -8.08 35.36
CA GLU A 978 -16.25 -6.82 34.65
C GLU A 978 -15.82 -7.06 33.20
N ILE A 979 -14.79 -7.89 33.00
CA ILE A 979 -14.26 -8.17 31.65
C ILE A 979 -15.26 -9.00 30.84
N SER A 980 -15.92 -9.99 31.46
CA SER A 980 -16.97 -10.76 30.76
C SER A 980 -18.11 -9.85 30.31
N THR A 981 -18.52 -8.89 31.15
CA THR A 981 -19.53 -7.89 30.77
C THR A 981 -19.09 -7.07 29.55
N LEU A 982 -17.84 -6.59 29.49
CA LEU A 982 -17.35 -5.85 28.32
C LEU A 982 -17.36 -6.69 27.03
N ILE A 983 -16.96 -7.96 27.14
CA ILE A 983 -16.99 -8.89 26.01
C ILE A 983 -18.44 -9.08 25.52
N LEU A 984 -19.39 -9.27 26.43
CA LEU A 984 -20.83 -9.40 26.14
C LEU A 984 -21.44 -8.12 25.56
N GLU A 985 -20.99 -6.95 26.01
CA GLU A 985 -21.40 -5.64 25.48
C GLU A 985 -20.88 -5.37 24.06
N GLY A 986 -19.99 -6.22 23.53
CA GLY A 986 -19.59 -6.19 22.13
C GLY A 986 -18.15 -5.80 21.86
N LEU A 987 -17.24 -5.91 22.85
CA LEU A 987 -15.79 -5.65 22.66
C LEU A 987 -15.22 -6.41 21.43
N LEU A 988 -15.69 -7.64 21.19
CA LEU A 988 -15.19 -8.54 20.14
C LEU A 988 -16.21 -8.91 19.03
N LYS A 989 -17.31 -8.15 18.87
CA LYS A 989 -18.48 -8.49 18.01
C LYS A 989 -19.30 -9.69 18.51
N LYS A 990 -20.23 -10.21 17.69
CA LYS A 990 -21.21 -11.26 18.02
C LYS A 990 -20.58 -12.65 18.27
N ASP A 991 -19.48 -12.99 17.61
CA ASP A 991 -18.81 -14.31 17.74
C ASP A 991 -17.81 -14.37 18.90
N PHE A 992 -18.20 -13.83 20.06
CA PHE A 992 -17.33 -13.69 21.22
C PHE A 992 -17.14 -14.97 22.04
N ALA A 993 -17.98 -16.00 21.84
CA ALA A 993 -18.02 -17.18 22.72
C ALA A 993 -16.67 -17.88 22.89
N ARG A 994 -15.89 -18.01 21.80
CA ARG A 994 -14.54 -18.61 21.84
C ARG A 994 -13.54 -17.76 22.62
N ALA A 995 -13.60 -16.44 22.41
CA ALA A 995 -12.71 -15.51 23.09
C ALA A 995 -13.04 -15.41 24.59
N LEU A 996 -14.33 -15.42 24.95
CA LEU A 996 -14.79 -15.44 26.34
C LEU A 996 -14.35 -16.73 27.05
N ALA A 997 -14.55 -17.89 26.41
CA ALA A 997 -14.09 -19.17 26.94
C ALA A 997 -12.57 -19.19 27.16
N PHE A 998 -11.81 -18.66 26.19
CA PHE A 998 -10.36 -18.51 26.31
C PHE A 998 -9.97 -17.63 27.50
N TYR A 999 -10.59 -16.47 27.66
CA TYR A 999 -10.34 -15.57 28.77
C TYR A 999 -10.60 -16.25 30.11
N LEU A 1000 -11.79 -16.81 30.30
CA LEU A 1000 -12.20 -17.45 31.57
C LEU A 1000 -11.33 -18.66 31.94
N GLN A 1001 -10.84 -19.42 30.95
CA GLN A 1001 -9.99 -20.58 31.20
C GLN A 1001 -8.54 -20.20 31.57
N ASN A 1002 -8.03 -19.07 31.06
CA ASN A 1002 -6.59 -18.79 31.08
C ASN A 1002 -6.18 -17.56 31.90
N ASN A 1003 -7.09 -16.66 32.26
CA ASN A 1003 -6.78 -15.38 32.93
C ASN A 1003 -5.96 -15.54 34.24
N ARG A 1004 -6.37 -16.41 35.16
CA ARG A 1004 -5.73 -16.62 36.47
C ARG A 1004 -4.36 -17.27 36.29
N THR A 1005 -4.26 -18.25 35.39
CA THR A 1005 -3.00 -18.92 35.07
C THR A 1005 -2.02 -17.93 34.45
N TYR A 1006 -2.48 -17.11 33.50
CA TYR A 1006 -1.67 -16.07 32.85
C TYR A 1006 -1.07 -15.09 33.86
N VAL A 1007 -1.90 -14.50 34.73
CA VAL A 1007 -1.43 -13.53 35.74
C VAL A 1007 -0.44 -14.16 36.72
N LYS A 1008 -0.68 -15.42 37.14
CA LYS A 1008 0.25 -16.16 38.00
C LYS A 1008 1.59 -16.44 37.31
N GLU A 1009 1.57 -16.88 36.05
CA GLU A 1009 2.79 -17.13 35.28
C GLU A 1009 3.59 -15.85 35.04
N LEU A 1010 2.93 -14.77 34.64
CA LEU A 1010 3.53 -13.47 34.42
C LEU A 1010 4.25 -12.97 35.67
N ARG A 1011 3.60 -13.04 36.84
CA ARG A 1011 4.19 -12.64 38.13
C ARG A 1011 5.37 -13.53 38.52
N ARG A 1012 5.27 -14.85 38.31
CA ARG A 1012 6.36 -15.79 38.61
C ARG A 1012 7.59 -15.49 37.76
N GLU A 1013 7.41 -15.26 36.46
CA GLU A 1013 8.52 -14.91 35.57
C GLU A 1013 9.08 -13.51 35.81
N ALA A 1014 8.24 -12.53 36.15
CA ALA A 1014 8.69 -11.20 36.53
C ALA A 1014 9.70 -11.28 37.69
N ARG A 1015 9.39 -12.05 38.74
CA ARG A 1015 10.30 -12.27 39.89
C ARG A 1015 11.63 -12.89 39.45
N SER A 1016 11.59 -13.88 38.56
CA SER A 1016 12.78 -14.59 38.09
C SER A 1016 13.66 -13.77 37.14
N LYS A 1017 13.05 -13.00 36.22
CA LYS A 1017 13.75 -12.32 35.12
C LYS A 1017 14.10 -10.87 35.41
N LEU A 1018 13.32 -10.18 36.24
CA LEU A 1018 13.52 -8.77 36.57
C LEU A 1018 14.20 -8.54 37.91
N GLY A 1019 14.46 -9.61 38.70
CA GLY A 1019 15.28 -9.53 39.91
C GLY A 1019 14.72 -8.54 40.95
N THR A 1020 13.42 -8.56 41.19
CA THR A 1020 12.79 -7.82 42.29
C THR A 1020 12.22 -8.81 43.30
N SER A 1021 12.87 -8.92 44.47
CA SER A 1021 12.21 -9.41 45.68
C SER A 1021 10.90 -8.65 45.85
N PRO A 1022 9.75 -9.32 46.00
CA PRO A 1022 8.64 -8.68 46.67
C PRO A 1022 9.02 -8.63 48.15
N CYS A 1023 9.08 -7.42 48.73
CA CYS A 1023 8.76 -7.30 50.15
C CYS A 1023 7.40 -7.98 50.33
N LEU A 1024 7.41 -9.10 51.05
CA LEU A 1024 6.26 -9.66 51.72
C LEU A 1024 5.79 -8.61 52.74
N CYS A 1025 4.60 -8.07 52.53
CA CYS A 1025 3.60 -7.84 53.57
C CYS A 1025 2.24 -8.03 52.92
#